data_AF-A0A1S4GZ43-F1
#
_entry.id   AF-A0A1S4GZ43-F1
#
_cell.length_a   1.000
_cell.length_b   1.000
_cell.length_c   1.000
_cell.angle_alpha   90.00
_cell.angle_beta   90.00
_cell.angle_gamma   90.00
#
_symmetry.space_group_name_H-M   'P 1'
#
loop_
_entity.id
_entity.type
_entity.pdbx_description
1 polymer ?
#
loop_
_entity_poly.entity_id
_entity_poly.type
_entity_poly.pdbx_seq_one_letter_code
_entity_poly.pdbx_strand_id
1 'polypeptide(L)'
;MQRKTARIISQPQLDPMPWRISLPATKRQSSKELHRLSTSSKTADHILRAPKCDKYQFISNFTHRRLTDPRELEALLKEKGIDNMTFCLPLWQQIDLSSGAHFMPLALFDDCEYDTFDPVVVGFWRNMEVIAITTPYARWRSYTVINHDPCTNQWEVSEQDSTTSYLIPRLQLYFPFEDPKKFAERIGTAVQARDTAENAIRFRFLCKHITSNGCFAPGRALEQSILRRAGDEIYGVFKNLYEDYHIGLAVGQHLRTDGSVPIKQPSFSHSLKPPKDVPVDELKWERIVHLLDRFRRRTLLCDTNVFHALRLVNQECEMVRKLPMFVVATEKPIPLEEYEKLNLTQTSKTMKYLQNTWIERTTMHLHRLLSRIGNGHFNIGVGRWEIYNVMKLKRLIEQVLYRMQDALRDLLLDSTAAYVHYLVNDCSAVLAIEGEDYSWDGNLIDSPFEPQRPAVFYLLLEMGPDMPYYSTDPDTFPETLRNILDDILRACHFIHTIEPSLMQSLIFAENLYLSSVGLLDCAIVKQREALLEYYHKALLPLQAYAARYAAYRELFFTNVKEFVEQVKNADKSSSEIKEDIAFQIRMRENLEHTVPQCIVIGPFWINVQPLREALIRKRQELAAALLKMLTEKLRIKTADVITCYNAINERMCEKPVSIEHIYDIRAYMEDVPELVVRLEDRMRGILYEYEILEGFLHNLPDADFQQKWNALAHPRSVLKQMVSVKEFHESEVDRFRKQQFADEAAFTASIEDINAYISKFTTLYDVSKVSEMSVEVRRLWKTVQELIDQGHIMNRRQELFEMAPISLNNLYELRSNFSAYRELWTVAADYLKLEETWIGNPLASVDLDGVRRGLQQTHDSLKDLLPLFRDQPQLLAVVEHFIQVVEAFRPNLDIMELLKCPYLEAIHWGQLAKEIGVKGKLSVDVGFDVFLERGFRDHLETVRRVVVKAEQLRLEQEARWAEEERIRQIEEAYRRARAERRQNRTEI
;
A
#
# COMPACT_ATOMS: atom_id res chain seq x y z
N MET A 1 -38.27 -48.69 41.76
CA MET A 1 -39.06 -47.67 42.50
C MET A 1 -39.35 -46.54 41.51
N GLN A 2 -40.52 -46.47 40.84
CA GLN A 2 -41.79 -45.88 41.32
C GLN A 2 -41.53 -44.54 42.07
N ARG A 3 -42.00 -43.36 41.63
CA ARG A 3 -43.41 -42.97 41.43
C ARG A 3 -43.58 -41.67 40.60
N LYS A 4 -44.73 -41.61 39.91
CA LYS A 4 -45.40 -40.44 39.30
C LYS A 4 -45.80 -39.37 40.34
N THR A 5 -45.91 -38.12 39.92
CA THR A 5 -47.11 -37.28 40.14
C THR A 5 -47.13 -36.06 39.21
N ALA A 6 -48.32 -35.68 38.77
CA ALA A 6 -48.63 -34.63 37.80
C ALA A 6 -49.25 -33.41 38.49
N ARG A 7 -49.10 -32.19 37.91
CA ARG A 7 -50.15 -31.29 37.38
C ARG A 7 -49.81 -29.78 37.42
N ILE A 8 -50.17 -29.12 36.31
CA ILE A 8 -50.71 -27.75 36.13
C ILE A 8 -49.74 -26.55 35.96
N ILE A 9 -49.70 -26.08 34.70
CA ILE A 9 -49.88 -24.71 34.17
C ILE A 9 -49.37 -23.52 35.01
N SER A 10 -48.35 -22.84 34.51
CA SER A 10 -48.25 -21.37 34.52
C SER A 10 -47.30 -20.89 33.40
N GLN A 11 -47.78 -19.98 32.56
CA GLN A 11 -46.98 -19.23 31.59
C GLN A 11 -46.16 -18.16 32.31
N PRO A 12 -44.90 -17.88 31.93
CA PRO A 12 -44.19 -16.70 32.40
C PRO A 12 -44.58 -15.47 31.57
N GLN A 13 -44.93 -14.41 32.30
CA GLN A 13 -45.15 -13.05 31.82
C GLN A 13 -43.87 -12.46 31.20
N LEU A 14 -44.02 -11.80 30.05
CA LEU A 14 -43.06 -10.87 29.49
C LEU A 14 -43.77 -9.52 29.39
N ASP A 15 -43.35 -8.58 30.24
CA ASP A 15 -43.65 -7.16 30.13
C ASP A 15 -42.93 -6.56 28.91
N PRO A 16 -43.58 -5.65 28.18
CA PRO A 16 -42.87 -4.57 27.50
C PRO A 16 -43.31 -3.21 28.06
N MET A 17 -42.31 -2.44 28.50
CA MET A 17 -42.43 -1.03 28.84
C MET A 17 -42.81 -0.17 27.62
N PRO A 18 -43.44 1.00 27.84
CA PRO A 18 -44.19 1.73 26.83
C PRO A 18 -43.38 2.88 26.21
N TRP A 19 -43.45 3.01 24.88
CA TRP A 19 -43.14 4.26 24.19
C TRP A 19 -44.46 4.99 23.90
N ARG A 20 -44.71 6.04 24.69
CA ARG A 20 -45.75 7.05 24.46
C ARG A 20 -45.24 8.06 23.44
N ILE A 21 -45.98 8.26 22.35
CA ILE A 21 -46.13 9.58 21.72
C ILE A 21 -47.63 9.83 21.59
N SER A 22 -48.03 10.92 22.22
CA SER A 22 -49.38 11.43 22.42
C SER A 22 -49.80 12.37 21.29
N LEU A 23 -50.99 12.14 20.73
CA LEU A 23 -51.83 13.17 20.12
C LEU A 23 -53.29 12.97 20.61
N PRO A 24 -54.05 14.06 20.80
CA PRO A 24 -55.00 14.16 21.91
C PRO A 24 -56.43 13.80 21.51
N ALA A 25 -57.09 13.00 22.35
CA ALA A 25 -58.54 12.87 22.40
C ALA A 25 -59.11 13.78 23.50
N THR A 26 -59.84 14.82 23.12
CA THR A 26 -60.93 15.45 23.88
C THR A 26 -61.83 16.13 22.85
N LYS A 27 -63.17 16.12 22.90
CA LYS A 27 -64.12 15.83 23.97
C LYS A 27 -65.45 15.47 23.30
N ARG A 28 -66.13 14.44 23.80
CA ARG A 28 -67.60 14.33 23.71
C ARG A 28 -68.18 15.47 24.54
N GLN A 29 -69.02 16.31 23.93
CA GLN A 29 -69.95 17.17 24.64
C GLN A 29 -71.39 16.73 24.32
N SER A 30 -72.07 16.37 25.41
CA SER A 30 -73.50 16.45 25.69
C SER A 30 -74.51 16.33 24.56
N SER A 31 -75.23 15.21 24.61
CA SER A 31 -76.66 15.11 24.32
C SER A 31 -77.50 16.09 25.17
N LYS A 32 -77.98 17.16 24.54
CA LYS A 32 -79.24 17.87 24.82
C LYS A 32 -79.68 18.51 23.48
N GLU A 33 -80.95 18.35 23.13
CA GLU A 33 -81.58 18.51 21.80
C GLU A 33 -81.35 17.27 20.92
N LEU A 34 -82.27 16.35 20.64
CA LEU A 34 -83.72 16.30 20.69
C LEU A 34 -84.17 14.86 21.02
N HIS A 35 -84.52 14.61 22.28
CA HIS A 35 -85.51 13.60 22.64
C HIS A 35 -86.62 14.33 23.38
N ARG A 36 -87.76 14.50 22.71
CA ARG A 36 -89.10 14.21 23.23
C ARG A 36 -90.10 14.61 22.18
N LEU A 37 -90.65 13.61 21.49
CA LEU A 37 -92.09 13.32 21.50
C LEU A 37 -92.35 12.19 20.49
N SER A 38 -92.02 10.97 20.90
CA SER A 38 -92.83 9.80 20.54
C SER A 38 -93.75 9.54 21.72
N THR A 39 -95.07 9.70 21.57
CA THR A 39 -96.10 8.82 22.17
C THR A 39 -97.53 9.24 21.81
N SER A 40 -98.39 8.23 21.71
CA SER A 40 -99.86 8.23 21.51
C SER A 40 -100.29 8.52 20.07
N SER A 41 -100.68 7.52 19.27
CA SER A 41 -101.88 6.69 19.31
C SER A 41 -103.19 7.48 19.09
N LYS A 42 -103.91 7.02 18.07
CA LYS A 42 -105.35 7.12 17.81
C LYS A 42 -105.90 8.36 17.09
N THR A 43 -106.65 8.01 16.04
CA THR A 43 -107.92 8.55 15.55
C THR A 43 -107.93 9.88 14.80
N ALA A 44 -108.27 9.73 13.52
CA ALA A 44 -109.27 10.46 12.74
C ALA A 44 -109.08 11.96 12.49
N ASP A 45 -109.27 12.28 11.21
CA ASP A 45 -109.71 13.55 10.65
C ASP A 45 -109.02 14.82 11.15
N HIS A 46 -107.99 15.25 10.43
CA HIS A 46 -107.88 16.67 10.09
C HIS A 46 -107.14 16.85 8.76
N ILE A 47 -107.91 17.32 7.78
CA ILE A 47 -107.48 18.05 6.59
C ILE A 47 -106.37 19.04 7.00
N LEU A 48 -105.13 18.78 6.57
CA LEU A 48 -104.02 19.72 6.71
C LEU A 48 -103.47 20.04 5.32
N ARG A 49 -103.78 21.27 4.92
CA ARG A 49 -103.26 22.04 3.80
C ARG A 49 -101.81 21.68 3.47
N ALA A 50 -101.58 21.36 2.20
CA ALA A 50 -100.25 21.36 1.61
C ALA A 50 -99.55 22.71 1.83
N PRO A 51 -98.22 22.73 2.04
CA PRO A 51 -97.46 23.96 2.14
C PRO A 51 -97.53 24.72 0.80
N LYS A 52 -97.63 26.06 0.87
CA LYS A 52 -97.62 26.95 -0.29
C LYS A 52 -96.42 26.59 -1.18
N CYS A 53 -96.73 26.11 -2.38
CA CYS A 53 -95.76 25.78 -3.40
C CYS A 53 -95.28 27.09 -4.05
N ASP A 54 -94.03 27.50 -3.78
CA ASP A 54 -93.36 28.61 -4.48
C ASP A 54 -93.02 28.26 -5.96
N LYS A 55 -93.48 27.11 -6.46
CA LYS A 55 -93.20 26.60 -7.82
C LYS A 55 -94.06 27.26 -8.91
N TYR A 56 -95.16 27.93 -8.54
CA TYR A 56 -96.06 28.62 -9.47
C TYR A 56 -96.08 30.13 -9.22
N GLN A 57 -94.91 30.77 -9.36
CA GLN A 57 -94.85 32.22 -9.46
C GLN A 57 -95.42 32.64 -10.83
N PHE A 58 -96.49 33.46 -10.80
CA PHE A 58 -97.07 34.25 -11.88
C PHE A 58 -96.53 33.96 -13.30
N ILE A 59 -97.37 33.38 -14.16
CA ILE A 59 -97.21 33.37 -15.63
C ILE A 59 -97.16 34.84 -16.10
N SER A 60 -95.99 35.46 -16.00
CA SER A 60 -95.75 36.87 -16.33
C SER A 60 -94.72 37.05 -17.44
N ASN A 61 -94.14 35.95 -17.93
CA ASN A 61 -93.31 35.92 -19.14
C ASN A 61 -93.87 34.86 -20.10
N PHE A 62 -94.84 35.25 -20.92
CA PHE A 62 -95.20 34.49 -22.12
C PHE A 62 -93.95 34.37 -23.01
N THR A 63 -93.44 33.17 -23.20
CA THR A 63 -92.37 32.88 -24.16
C THR A 63 -92.84 33.25 -25.57
N HIS A 64 -92.06 34.08 -26.28
CA HIS A 64 -92.33 34.58 -27.63
C HIS A 64 -92.33 33.52 -28.76
N ARG A 65 -92.32 32.22 -28.44
CA ARG A 65 -92.38 31.11 -29.41
C ARG A 65 -93.43 30.10 -28.97
N ARG A 66 -94.67 30.30 -29.44
CA ARG A 66 -95.76 29.33 -29.33
C ARG A 66 -95.74 28.44 -30.56
N LEU A 67 -95.74 27.13 -30.38
CA LEU A 67 -95.99 26.20 -31.49
C LEU A 67 -97.50 26.02 -31.60
N THR A 68 -98.07 26.48 -32.71
CA THR A 68 -99.49 26.25 -33.04
C THR A 68 -99.67 25.16 -34.10
N ASP A 69 -98.59 24.80 -34.82
CA ASP A 69 -98.60 23.70 -35.79
C ASP A 69 -98.01 22.43 -35.15
N PRO A 70 -98.79 21.32 -35.06
CA PRO A 70 -98.28 20.02 -34.63
C PRO A 70 -97.02 19.53 -35.36
N ARG A 71 -96.82 19.94 -36.62
CA ARG A 71 -95.63 19.55 -37.41
C ARG A 71 -94.34 20.17 -36.89
N GLU A 72 -94.41 21.37 -36.32
CA GLU A 72 -93.24 22.03 -35.74
C GLU A 72 -92.83 21.36 -34.42
N LEU A 73 -93.80 20.90 -33.63
CA LEU A 73 -93.53 20.11 -32.41
C LEU A 73 -92.93 18.75 -32.76
N GLU A 74 -93.46 18.08 -33.79
CA GLU A 74 -92.93 16.82 -34.29
C GLU A 74 -91.49 16.97 -34.81
N ALA A 75 -91.19 18.07 -35.53
CA ALA A 75 -89.82 18.37 -35.98
C ALA A 75 -88.86 18.59 -34.79
N LEU A 76 -89.30 19.28 -33.74
CA LEU A 76 -88.50 19.52 -32.53
C LEU A 76 -88.23 18.23 -31.75
N LEU A 77 -89.23 17.36 -31.59
CA LEU A 77 -89.07 16.06 -30.95
C LEU A 77 -88.13 15.16 -31.75
N LYS A 78 -88.23 15.19 -33.08
CA LYS A 78 -87.34 14.44 -33.98
C LYS A 78 -85.90 14.94 -33.93
N GLU A 79 -85.66 16.25 -33.79
CA GLU A 79 -84.33 16.83 -33.55
C GLU A 79 -83.70 16.28 -32.26
N LYS A 80 -84.53 15.99 -31.25
CA LYS A 80 -84.14 15.37 -29.98
C LYS A 80 -84.09 13.83 -30.02
N GLY A 81 -84.27 13.22 -31.19
CA GLY A 81 -84.22 11.76 -31.39
C GLY A 81 -85.46 11.01 -30.89
N ILE A 82 -86.58 11.70 -30.68
CA ILE A 82 -87.84 11.11 -30.22
C ILE A 82 -88.72 10.88 -31.46
N ASP A 83 -89.11 9.62 -31.69
CA ASP A 83 -90.03 9.24 -32.76
C ASP A 83 -91.45 9.10 -32.19
N ASN A 84 -92.47 9.21 -33.03
CA ASN A 84 -93.85 9.01 -32.61
C ASN A 84 -94.09 7.57 -32.11
N MET A 85 -93.29 6.61 -32.59
CA MET A 85 -93.32 5.21 -32.12
C MET A 85 -92.81 5.05 -30.69
N THR A 86 -92.06 6.01 -30.15
CA THR A 86 -91.53 5.99 -28.77
C THR A 86 -92.65 5.92 -27.72
N PHE A 87 -93.82 6.45 -28.07
CA PHE A 87 -95.03 6.49 -27.23
C PHE A 87 -95.88 5.22 -27.33
N CYS A 88 -95.56 4.31 -28.26
CA CYS A 88 -96.28 3.05 -28.45
C CYS A 88 -95.59 1.90 -27.69
N LEU A 89 -96.39 0.95 -27.19
CA LEU A 89 -95.89 -0.31 -26.65
C LEU A 89 -96.25 -1.47 -27.56
N PRO A 90 -95.36 -2.45 -27.76
CA PRO A 90 -95.71 -3.69 -28.43
C PRO A 90 -96.72 -4.49 -27.59
N LEU A 91 -97.58 -5.26 -28.27
CA LEU A 91 -98.48 -6.21 -27.61
C LEU A 91 -97.63 -7.21 -26.80
N TRP A 92 -98.01 -7.47 -25.54
CA TRP A 92 -97.26 -8.30 -24.57
C TRP A 92 -96.77 -9.65 -25.10
N GLN A 93 -97.41 -10.21 -26.13
CA GLN A 93 -97.04 -11.47 -26.79
C GLN A 93 -95.75 -11.41 -27.63
N GLN A 94 -95.10 -10.25 -27.79
CA GLN A 94 -93.91 -10.05 -28.64
C GLN A 94 -92.63 -9.63 -27.89
N ILE A 95 -92.59 -9.68 -26.55
CA ILE A 95 -91.44 -9.18 -25.78
C ILE A 95 -90.26 -10.17 -25.82
N ASP A 96 -89.20 -9.81 -26.53
CA ASP A 96 -87.91 -10.53 -26.55
C ASP A 96 -86.86 -9.75 -25.73
N LEU A 97 -86.41 -10.31 -24.60
CA LEU A 97 -85.40 -9.72 -23.71
C LEU A 97 -84.01 -9.63 -24.37
N SER A 98 -83.77 -10.37 -25.44
CA SER A 98 -82.54 -10.28 -26.25
C SER A 98 -82.64 -9.22 -27.36
N SER A 99 -83.83 -8.65 -27.58
CA SER A 99 -84.06 -7.54 -28.52
C SER A 99 -83.96 -6.16 -27.84
N GLY A 100 -83.73 -5.12 -28.64
CA GLY A 100 -83.77 -3.72 -28.20
C GLY A 100 -85.18 -3.12 -28.06
N ALA A 101 -86.25 -3.92 -28.16
CA ALA A 101 -87.62 -3.42 -28.10
C ALA A 101 -88.03 -2.95 -26.68
N HIS A 102 -88.78 -1.86 -26.59
CA HIS A 102 -89.30 -1.36 -25.31
C HIS A 102 -90.48 -2.21 -24.83
N PHE A 103 -90.56 -2.41 -23.51
CA PHE A 103 -91.63 -3.17 -22.86
C PHE A 103 -92.24 -2.45 -21.66
N MET A 104 -91.69 -1.31 -21.22
CA MET A 104 -92.26 -0.49 -20.15
C MET A 104 -92.93 0.79 -20.68
N PRO A 105 -94.13 1.16 -20.20
CA PRO A 105 -94.79 2.41 -20.58
C PRO A 105 -93.93 3.64 -20.29
N LEU A 106 -93.84 4.57 -21.26
CA LEU A 106 -93.05 5.80 -21.11
C LEU A 106 -93.56 6.68 -19.96
N ALA A 107 -94.87 6.68 -19.72
CA ALA A 107 -95.51 7.47 -18.66
C ALA A 107 -95.03 7.11 -17.23
N LEU A 108 -94.47 5.92 -17.01
CA LEU A 108 -93.88 5.55 -15.72
C LEU A 108 -92.60 6.35 -15.39
N PHE A 109 -92.01 6.98 -16.39
CA PHE A 109 -90.76 7.73 -16.30
C PHE A 109 -90.97 9.23 -16.47
N ASP A 110 -92.23 9.69 -16.36
CA ASP A 110 -92.56 11.10 -16.40
C ASP A 110 -92.03 11.82 -15.15
N ASP A 111 -91.41 12.99 -15.37
CA ASP A 111 -90.88 13.84 -14.30
C ASP A 111 -91.74 15.10 -14.19
N CYS A 112 -92.51 15.17 -13.09
CA CYS A 112 -93.39 16.29 -12.79
C CYS A 112 -92.64 17.57 -12.39
N GLU A 113 -91.31 17.55 -12.27
CA GLU A 113 -90.52 18.77 -12.11
C GLU A 113 -90.51 19.66 -13.36
N TYR A 114 -90.78 19.09 -14.53
CA TYR A 114 -90.91 19.82 -15.78
C TYR A 114 -92.27 20.51 -15.96
N ASP A 115 -93.26 20.22 -15.11
CA ASP A 115 -94.57 20.87 -15.19
C ASP A 115 -94.47 22.35 -14.82
N THR A 116 -94.98 23.19 -15.71
CA THR A 116 -94.91 24.66 -15.58
C THR A 116 -96.13 25.26 -14.88
N PHE A 117 -97.15 24.44 -14.63
CA PHE A 117 -98.41 24.84 -13.99
C PHE A 117 -99.04 23.66 -13.24
N ASP A 118 -99.90 23.97 -12.26
CA ASP A 118 -100.70 22.98 -11.55
C ASP A 118 -102.14 22.97 -12.09
N PRO A 119 -102.61 21.86 -12.68
CA PRO A 119 -103.96 21.77 -13.21
C PRO A 119 -105.06 21.86 -12.16
N VAL A 120 -104.75 21.57 -10.88
CA VAL A 120 -105.69 21.66 -9.75
C VAL A 120 -105.85 23.10 -9.27
N VAL A 121 -104.79 23.91 -9.38
CA VAL A 121 -104.78 25.31 -8.92
C VAL A 121 -105.29 26.28 -9.99
N VAL A 122 -105.08 25.96 -11.27
CA VAL A 122 -105.35 26.87 -12.38
C VAL A 122 -106.28 26.21 -13.40
N GLY A 123 -107.44 26.81 -13.70
CA GLY A 123 -108.48 26.21 -14.55
C GLY A 123 -108.54 26.64 -16.02
N PHE A 124 -107.60 27.48 -16.50
CA PHE A 124 -107.67 28.06 -17.85
C PHE A 124 -107.44 27.04 -18.98
N TRP A 125 -106.95 25.84 -18.66
CA TRP A 125 -106.71 24.75 -19.61
C TRP A 125 -107.99 24.07 -20.09
N ARG A 126 -109.12 24.24 -19.38
CA ARG A 126 -110.41 23.63 -19.78
C ARG A 126 -110.88 24.22 -21.10
N ASN A 127 -111.25 23.37 -22.05
CA ASN A 127 -111.61 23.73 -23.42
C ASN A 127 -110.50 24.46 -24.20
N MET A 128 -109.23 24.32 -23.79
CA MET A 128 -108.11 24.90 -24.51
C MET A 128 -107.67 23.99 -25.66
N GLU A 129 -107.30 24.58 -26.78
CA GLU A 129 -106.67 23.88 -27.89
C GLU A 129 -105.24 23.49 -27.51
N VAL A 130 -104.88 22.23 -27.74
CA VAL A 130 -103.63 21.59 -27.34
C VAL A 130 -103.11 20.71 -28.47
N ILE A 131 -101.82 20.40 -28.45
CA ILE A 131 -101.24 19.45 -29.41
C ILE A 131 -101.02 18.13 -28.67
N ALA A 132 -101.62 17.04 -29.14
CA ALA A 132 -101.50 15.74 -28.48
C ALA A 132 -101.27 14.60 -29.46
N ILE A 133 -100.71 13.49 -28.97
CA ILE A 133 -100.56 12.22 -29.68
C ILE A 133 -101.43 11.16 -29.00
N THR A 134 -102.30 10.50 -29.76
CA THR A 134 -103.25 9.49 -29.23
C THR A 134 -103.00 8.15 -29.89
N THR A 135 -102.98 7.05 -29.14
CA THR A 135 -102.95 5.71 -29.74
C THR A 135 -104.36 5.34 -30.27
N PRO A 136 -104.51 4.82 -31.51
CA PRO A 136 -103.49 4.22 -32.36
C PRO A 136 -102.82 5.18 -33.38
N TYR A 137 -103.19 6.45 -33.40
CA TYR A 137 -102.67 7.44 -34.33
C TYR A 137 -101.31 7.98 -33.86
N ALA A 138 -100.21 7.34 -34.28
CA ALA A 138 -98.85 7.76 -33.97
C ALA A 138 -98.43 9.08 -34.67
N ARG A 139 -99.21 10.16 -34.52
CA ARG A 139 -98.95 11.51 -35.03
C ARG A 139 -99.54 12.55 -34.08
N TRP A 140 -98.82 13.65 -33.91
CA TRP A 140 -99.30 14.81 -33.16
C TRP A 140 -100.38 15.56 -33.95
N ARG A 141 -101.48 15.93 -33.28
CA ARG A 141 -102.59 16.71 -33.86
C ARG A 141 -103.14 17.70 -32.84
N SER A 142 -103.91 18.68 -33.30
CA SER A 142 -104.66 19.58 -32.43
C SER A 142 -105.87 18.88 -31.83
N TYR A 143 -106.06 19.02 -30.52
CA TYR A 143 -107.21 18.53 -29.75
C TYR A 143 -107.69 19.62 -28.78
N THR A 144 -108.85 19.42 -28.17
CA THR A 144 -109.39 20.25 -27.10
C THR A 144 -109.40 19.46 -25.80
N VAL A 145 -108.90 20.04 -24.70
CA VAL A 145 -108.90 19.37 -23.39
C VAL A 145 -110.29 19.44 -22.74
N ILE A 146 -110.84 18.28 -22.39
CA ILE A 146 -112.15 18.13 -21.73
C ILE A 146 -111.97 18.06 -20.21
N ASN A 147 -111.10 17.18 -19.74
CA ASN A 147 -110.98 16.84 -18.34
C ASN A 147 -109.55 16.42 -17.96
N HIS A 148 -109.24 16.43 -16.67
CA HIS A 148 -107.98 15.94 -16.10
C HIS A 148 -108.30 15.11 -14.86
N ASP A 149 -107.74 13.90 -14.78
CA ASP A 149 -107.78 13.07 -13.57
C ASP A 149 -106.50 13.27 -12.74
N PRO A 150 -106.57 13.96 -11.59
CA PRO A 150 -105.41 14.20 -10.75
C PRO A 150 -104.80 12.93 -10.14
N CYS A 151 -105.56 11.84 -9.99
CA CYS A 151 -105.09 10.61 -9.34
C CYS A 151 -104.17 9.80 -10.25
N THR A 152 -104.48 9.74 -11.55
CA THR A 152 -103.71 8.99 -12.55
C THR A 152 -102.85 9.89 -13.45
N ASN A 153 -102.96 11.21 -13.30
CA ASN A 153 -102.38 12.24 -14.17
C ASN A 153 -102.69 12.03 -15.66
N GLN A 154 -103.90 11.54 -15.95
CA GLN A 154 -104.40 11.36 -17.30
C GLN A 154 -105.26 12.55 -17.74
N TRP A 155 -105.16 12.87 -19.02
CA TRP A 155 -105.83 14.00 -19.64
C TRP A 155 -106.80 13.49 -20.70
N GLU A 156 -108.04 13.95 -20.62
CA GLU A 156 -109.08 13.63 -21.58
C GLU A 156 -109.13 14.71 -22.67
N VAL A 157 -108.91 14.31 -23.92
CA VAL A 157 -108.86 15.20 -25.08
C VAL A 157 -109.82 14.75 -26.18
N SER A 158 -110.47 15.69 -26.88
CA SER A 158 -111.33 15.40 -28.04
C SER A 158 -111.01 16.29 -29.24
N GLU A 159 -111.23 15.78 -30.44
CA GLU A 159 -111.06 16.53 -31.69
C GLU A 159 -112.23 17.52 -31.88
N GLN A 160 -111.99 18.68 -32.50
CA GLN A 160 -113.07 19.65 -32.78
C GLN A 160 -114.17 18.96 -33.61
N ASP A 161 -115.42 19.08 -33.15
CA ASP A 161 -116.62 18.48 -33.74
C ASP A 161 -116.75 16.94 -33.67
N SER A 162 -115.93 16.24 -32.85
CA SER A 162 -116.02 14.79 -32.62
C SER A 162 -116.64 14.42 -31.26
N THR A 163 -117.39 13.32 -31.20
CA THR A 163 -117.90 12.73 -29.95
C THR A 163 -116.91 11.78 -29.26
N THR A 164 -115.71 11.57 -29.82
CA THR A 164 -114.73 10.61 -29.31
C THR A 164 -113.67 11.30 -28.46
N SER A 165 -113.60 10.96 -27.17
CA SER A 165 -112.53 11.41 -26.28
C SER A 165 -111.43 10.34 -26.10
N TYR A 166 -110.20 10.80 -25.89
CA TYR A 166 -109.02 9.97 -25.63
C TYR A 166 -108.43 10.32 -24.27
N LEU A 167 -108.12 9.30 -23.47
CA LEU A 167 -107.35 9.44 -22.23
C LEU A 167 -105.87 9.24 -22.53
N ILE A 168 -105.06 10.26 -22.28
CA ILE A 168 -103.62 10.26 -22.55
C ILE A 168 -102.81 10.70 -21.33
N PRO A 169 -101.62 10.13 -21.09
CA PRO A 169 -100.68 10.64 -20.10
C PRO A 169 -100.15 12.02 -20.48
N ARG A 170 -99.69 12.76 -19.47
CA ARG A 170 -99.13 14.12 -19.60
C ARG A 170 -98.00 14.26 -20.63
N LEU A 171 -97.15 13.24 -20.81
CA LEU A 171 -96.06 13.23 -21.80
C LEU A 171 -96.54 13.22 -23.26
N GLN A 172 -97.81 12.87 -23.52
CA GLN A 172 -98.42 12.82 -24.85
C GLN A 172 -99.22 14.09 -25.17
N LEU A 173 -99.16 15.11 -24.31
CA LEU A 173 -99.96 16.33 -24.39
C LEU A 173 -99.05 17.56 -24.27
N TYR A 174 -99.01 18.42 -25.28
CA TYR A 174 -98.33 19.70 -25.25
C TYR A 174 -99.33 20.85 -25.13
N PHE A 175 -99.11 21.70 -24.13
CA PHE A 175 -99.89 22.91 -23.96
C PHE A 175 -99.21 24.11 -24.67
N PRO A 176 -99.95 24.94 -25.44
CA PRO A 176 -99.35 26.06 -26.18
C PRO A 176 -98.68 27.14 -25.32
N PHE A 177 -98.93 27.16 -24.01
CA PHE A 177 -98.27 28.07 -23.07
C PHE A 177 -96.94 27.51 -22.53
N GLU A 178 -96.61 26.25 -22.83
CA GLU A 178 -95.39 25.61 -22.38
C GLU A 178 -94.22 25.94 -23.31
N ASP A 179 -93.02 26.01 -22.73
CA ASP A 179 -91.81 26.07 -23.52
C ASP A 179 -91.64 24.74 -24.29
N PRO A 180 -91.72 24.76 -25.63
CA PRO A 180 -91.66 23.53 -26.42
C PRO A 180 -90.31 22.81 -26.25
N LYS A 181 -89.22 23.54 -25.96
CA LYS A 181 -87.91 22.91 -25.70
C LYS A 181 -87.89 22.15 -24.38
N LYS A 182 -88.46 22.74 -23.31
CA LYS A 182 -88.56 22.06 -22.00
C LYS A 182 -89.49 20.85 -22.07
N PHE A 183 -90.58 20.93 -22.85
CA PHE A 183 -91.46 19.79 -23.10
C PHE A 183 -90.74 18.65 -23.84
N ALA A 184 -89.95 18.97 -24.88
CA ALA A 184 -89.11 17.99 -25.56
C ALA A 184 -88.04 17.39 -24.63
N GLU A 185 -87.43 18.19 -23.75
CA GLU A 185 -86.46 17.73 -22.75
C GLU A 185 -87.09 16.79 -21.70
N ARG A 186 -88.31 17.07 -21.26
CA ARG A 186 -89.08 16.18 -20.37
C ARG A 186 -89.26 14.79 -20.99
N ILE A 187 -89.73 14.73 -22.24
CA ILE A 187 -89.91 13.46 -22.95
C ILE A 187 -88.57 12.76 -23.17
N GLY A 188 -87.53 13.50 -23.60
CA GLY A 188 -86.20 12.95 -23.78
C GLY A 188 -85.63 12.33 -22.49
N THR A 189 -85.88 12.96 -21.35
CA THR A 189 -85.49 12.46 -20.03
C THR A 189 -86.23 11.17 -19.68
N ALA A 190 -87.55 11.12 -19.90
CA ALA A 190 -88.36 9.93 -19.68
C ALA A 190 -87.90 8.74 -20.55
N VAL A 191 -87.50 8.99 -21.81
CA VAL A 191 -86.98 7.97 -22.72
C VAL A 191 -85.66 7.40 -22.21
N GLN A 192 -84.72 8.26 -21.84
CA GLN A 192 -83.42 7.83 -21.30
C GLN A 192 -83.58 7.04 -19.99
N ALA A 193 -84.51 7.45 -19.13
CA ALA A 193 -84.82 6.75 -17.89
C ALA A 193 -85.41 5.35 -18.15
N ARG A 194 -86.33 5.22 -19.12
CA ARG A 194 -86.86 3.93 -19.58
C ARG A 194 -85.75 3.02 -20.09
N ASP A 195 -84.92 3.51 -21.00
CA ASP A 195 -83.82 2.74 -21.61
C ASP A 195 -82.86 2.20 -20.55
N THR A 196 -82.52 3.06 -19.58
CA THR A 196 -81.64 2.72 -18.46
C THR A 196 -82.26 1.62 -17.59
N ALA A 197 -83.55 1.75 -17.24
CA ALA A 197 -84.24 0.79 -16.40
C ALA A 197 -84.42 -0.56 -17.10
N GLU A 198 -84.84 -0.58 -18.37
CA GLU A 198 -84.98 -1.80 -19.14
C GLU A 198 -83.64 -2.51 -19.38
N ASN A 199 -82.56 -1.79 -19.68
CA ASN A 199 -81.22 -2.36 -19.81
C ASN A 199 -80.73 -2.97 -18.48
N ALA A 200 -80.99 -2.31 -17.35
CA ALA A 200 -80.63 -2.84 -16.03
C ALA A 200 -81.39 -4.15 -15.72
N ILE A 201 -82.67 -4.24 -16.10
CA ILE A 201 -83.48 -5.46 -15.96
C ILE A 201 -82.87 -6.59 -16.79
N ARG A 202 -82.56 -6.35 -18.08
CA ARG A 202 -81.93 -7.35 -18.97
C ARG A 202 -80.60 -7.87 -18.42
N PHE A 203 -79.73 -6.96 -17.96
CA PHE A 203 -78.43 -7.31 -17.41
C PHE A 203 -78.52 -8.13 -16.11
N ARG A 204 -79.40 -7.73 -15.19
CA ARG A 204 -79.61 -8.46 -13.92
C ARG A 204 -80.20 -9.84 -14.16
N PHE A 205 -81.15 -9.96 -15.10
CA PHE A 205 -81.69 -11.25 -15.52
C PHE A 205 -80.57 -12.17 -16.01
N LEU A 206 -79.67 -11.67 -16.86
CA LEU A 206 -78.55 -12.45 -17.39
C LEU A 206 -77.58 -12.91 -16.29
N CYS A 207 -77.26 -12.04 -15.32
CA CYS A 207 -76.39 -12.40 -14.19
C CYS A 207 -77.03 -13.45 -13.27
N LYS A 208 -78.32 -13.34 -12.97
CA LYS A 208 -79.05 -14.28 -12.09
C LYS A 208 -79.06 -15.71 -12.62
N HIS A 209 -78.98 -15.89 -13.93
CA HIS A 209 -79.02 -17.21 -14.57
C HIS A 209 -77.63 -17.81 -14.83
N ILE A 210 -76.55 -17.19 -14.36
CA ILE A 210 -75.20 -17.76 -14.40
C ILE A 210 -74.96 -18.53 -13.11
N THR A 211 -74.86 -19.86 -13.23
CA THR A 211 -74.49 -20.71 -12.11
C THR A 211 -72.99 -20.65 -11.87
N SER A 212 -72.58 -20.06 -10.74
CA SER A 212 -71.18 -19.93 -10.35
C SER A 212 -70.63 -21.15 -9.61
N ASN A 213 -71.50 -21.99 -9.01
CA ASN A 213 -71.11 -23.09 -8.13
C ASN A 213 -69.98 -22.71 -7.13
N GLY A 214 -69.99 -21.46 -6.64
CA GLY A 214 -68.97 -20.94 -5.73
C GLY A 214 -67.64 -20.51 -6.37
N CYS A 215 -67.54 -20.45 -7.70
CA CYS A 215 -66.32 -20.01 -8.41
C CYS A 215 -66.00 -18.52 -8.20
N PHE A 216 -67.02 -17.71 -7.90
CA PHE A 216 -66.86 -16.31 -7.52
C PHE A 216 -66.86 -16.10 -6.01
N ALA A 217 -66.82 -17.18 -5.21
CA ALA A 217 -66.82 -17.08 -3.76
C ALA A 217 -65.57 -16.36 -3.25
N PRO A 218 -65.66 -15.70 -2.08
CA PRO A 218 -64.50 -15.16 -1.38
C PRO A 218 -63.42 -16.23 -1.17
N GLY A 219 -62.15 -15.85 -1.32
CA GLY A 219 -61.03 -16.76 -1.03
C GLY A 219 -60.97 -17.16 0.45
N ARG A 220 -60.39 -18.33 0.76
CA ARG A 220 -60.34 -18.90 2.14
C ARG A 220 -59.83 -17.93 3.21
N ALA A 221 -58.84 -17.08 2.88
CA ALA A 221 -58.31 -16.11 3.84
C ALA A 221 -59.34 -15.04 4.22
N LEU A 222 -60.12 -14.57 3.25
CA LEU A 222 -61.17 -13.57 3.45
C LEU A 222 -62.39 -14.20 4.15
N GLU A 223 -62.77 -15.41 3.74
CA GLU A 223 -63.77 -16.24 4.43
C GLU A 223 -63.43 -16.40 5.92
N GLN A 224 -62.21 -16.86 6.25
CA GLN A 224 -61.77 -17.01 7.63
C GLN A 224 -61.74 -15.68 8.40
N SER A 225 -61.32 -14.59 7.74
CA SER A 225 -61.32 -13.27 8.36
C SER A 225 -62.72 -12.78 8.72
N ILE A 226 -63.70 -13.01 7.86
CA ILE A 226 -65.10 -12.56 8.08
C ILE A 226 -65.80 -13.47 9.08
N LEU A 227 -65.63 -14.79 8.96
CA LEU A 227 -66.19 -15.75 9.93
C LEU A 227 -65.67 -15.49 11.35
N ARG A 228 -64.40 -15.10 11.51
CA ARG A 228 -63.85 -14.68 12.83
C ARG A 228 -64.49 -13.42 13.41
N ARG A 229 -65.04 -12.53 12.57
CA ARG A 229 -65.54 -11.21 12.99
C ARG A 229 -67.06 -11.11 13.09
N ALA A 230 -67.81 -11.88 12.29
CA ALA A 230 -69.24 -11.63 12.04
C ALA A 230 -70.12 -12.90 12.00
N GLY A 231 -69.56 -14.11 12.08
CA GLY A 231 -70.34 -15.36 12.09
C GLY A 231 -70.89 -15.80 10.73
N ASP A 232 -71.58 -16.95 10.72
CA ASP A 232 -71.92 -17.70 9.50
C ASP A 232 -73.07 -17.07 8.70
N GLU A 233 -74.08 -16.50 9.37
CA GLU A 233 -75.20 -15.80 8.71
C GLU A 233 -74.73 -14.56 7.93
N ILE A 234 -73.86 -13.75 8.55
CA ILE A 234 -73.32 -12.54 7.91
C ILE A 234 -72.37 -12.92 6.78
N TYR A 235 -71.56 -13.98 6.96
CA TYR A 235 -70.74 -14.50 5.89
C TYR A 235 -71.58 -15.02 4.72
N GLY A 236 -72.71 -15.70 4.98
CA GLY A 236 -73.65 -16.13 3.94
C GLY A 236 -74.18 -14.97 3.10
N VAL A 237 -74.60 -13.87 3.75
CA VAL A 237 -75.04 -12.65 3.04
C VAL A 237 -73.89 -12.00 2.26
N PHE A 238 -72.72 -11.87 2.88
CA PHE A 238 -71.53 -11.31 2.23
C PHE A 238 -71.11 -12.13 1.01
N LYS A 239 -71.08 -13.46 1.14
CA LYS A 239 -70.71 -14.38 0.08
C LYS A 239 -71.65 -14.23 -1.12
N ASN A 240 -72.96 -14.19 -0.89
CA ASN A 240 -73.93 -14.01 -1.97
C ASN A 240 -73.75 -12.66 -2.68
N LEU A 241 -73.60 -11.56 -1.93
CA LEU A 241 -73.35 -10.23 -2.52
C LEU A 241 -72.01 -10.17 -3.27
N TYR A 242 -70.98 -10.80 -2.72
CA TYR A 242 -69.65 -10.87 -3.32
C TYR A 242 -69.70 -11.65 -4.63
N GLU A 243 -70.37 -12.79 -4.65
CA GLU A 243 -70.57 -13.60 -5.86
C GLU A 243 -71.36 -12.84 -6.92
N ASP A 244 -72.51 -12.25 -6.56
CA ASP A 244 -73.35 -11.48 -7.47
C ASP A 244 -72.59 -10.31 -8.12
N TYR A 245 -71.78 -9.61 -7.33
CA TYR A 245 -70.95 -8.51 -7.81
C TYR A 245 -69.90 -8.97 -8.83
N HIS A 246 -69.18 -10.06 -8.52
CA HIS A 246 -68.13 -10.57 -9.40
C HIS A 246 -68.67 -11.25 -10.66
N ILE A 247 -69.84 -11.91 -10.57
CA ILE A 247 -70.58 -12.39 -11.75
C ILE A 247 -70.93 -11.18 -12.64
N GLY A 248 -71.47 -10.11 -12.06
CA GLY A 248 -71.79 -8.89 -12.80
C GLY A 248 -70.58 -8.28 -13.50
N LEU A 249 -69.41 -8.22 -12.84
CA LEU A 249 -68.18 -7.75 -13.46
C LEU A 249 -67.74 -8.63 -14.64
N ALA A 250 -67.75 -9.95 -14.46
CA ALA A 250 -67.33 -10.91 -15.49
C ALA A 250 -68.25 -10.86 -16.72
N VAL A 251 -69.57 -10.82 -16.50
CA VAL A 251 -70.57 -10.64 -17.55
C VAL A 251 -70.38 -9.32 -18.27
N GLY A 252 -70.21 -8.23 -17.52
CA GLY A 252 -70.04 -6.90 -18.09
C GLY A 252 -68.75 -6.77 -18.92
N GLN A 253 -67.68 -7.44 -18.52
CA GLN A 253 -66.47 -7.54 -19.35
C GLN A 253 -66.74 -8.32 -20.64
N HIS A 254 -67.46 -9.44 -20.57
CA HIS A 254 -67.80 -10.24 -21.75
C HIS A 254 -68.68 -9.48 -22.76
N LEU A 255 -69.72 -8.79 -22.27
CA LEU A 255 -70.62 -7.98 -23.11
C LEU A 255 -69.88 -6.80 -23.78
N ARG A 256 -68.81 -6.28 -23.17
CA ARG A 256 -67.96 -5.26 -23.80
C ARG A 256 -67.14 -5.80 -24.98
N THR A 257 -66.82 -7.09 -24.98
CA THR A 257 -66.07 -7.73 -26.06
C THR A 257 -66.96 -8.23 -27.20
N ASP A 258 -68.24 -8.53 -26.93
CA ASP A 258 -69.20 -9.03 -27.92
C ASP A 258 -70.28 -7.97 -28.25
N GLY A 259 -70.09 -7.23 -29.34
CA GLY A 259 -70.99 -6.16 -29.79
C GLY A 259 -72.30 -6.64 -30.42
N SER A 260 -72.58 -7.95 -30.46
CA SER A 260 -73.79 -8.49 -31.08
C SER A 260 -75.06 -8.37 -30.22
N VAL A 261 -74.92 -8.07 -28.92
CA VAL A 261 -76.02 -7.99 -27.96
C VAL A 261 -76.19 -6.54 -27.47
N PRO A 262 -77.39 -5.94 -27.50
CA PRO A 262 -77.60 -4.53 -27.13
C PRO A 262 -77.52 -4.24 -25.62
N ILE A 263 -77.23 -5.26 -24.80
CA ILE A 263 -77.20 -5.16 -23.32
C ILE A 263 -75.86 -4.58 -22.88
N LYS A 264 -75.90 -3.52 -22.07
CA LYS A 264 -74.72 -2.88 -21.49
C LYS A 264 -74.67 -3.10 -19.98
N GLN A 265 -73.47 -3.19 -19.42
CA GLN A 265 -73.29 -3.22 -17.97
C GLN A 265 -73.79 -1.90 -17.34
N PRO A 266 -74.81 -1.93 -16.45
CA PRO A 266 -75.29 -0.75 -15.76
C PRO A 266 -74.27 -0.28 -14.71
N SER A 267 -74.26 1.03 -14.42
CA SER A 267 -73.52 1.57 -13.28
C SER A 267 -74.09 1.03 -11.97
N PHE A 268 -73.24 0.43 -11.13
CA PHE A 268 -73.63 -0.14 -9.85
C PHE A 268 -74.02 0.90 -8.77
N SER A 269 -74.02 2.19 -9.10
CA SER A 269 -74.29 3.30 -8.19
C SER A 269 -75.77 3.52 -7.87
N HIS A 270 -76.71 3.04 -8.71
CA HIS A 270 -78.14 3.29 -8.53
C HIS A 270 -78.93 2.03 -8.14
N SER A 271 -79.32 1.99 -6.87
CA SER A 271 -80.32 1.07 -6.32
C SER A 271 -81.72 1.42 -6.86
N LEU A 272 -82.07 0.93 -8.05
CA LEU A 272 -83.48 0.76 -8.41
C LEU A 272 -84.01 -0.45 -7.64
N LYS A 273 -84.69 -0.18 -6.51
CA LYS A 273 -85.49 -1.19 -5.79
C LYS A 273 -86.62 -1.62 -6.73
N PRO A 274 -86.86 -2.92 -6.93
CA PRO A 274 -88.03 -3.36 -7.68
C PRO A 274 -89.30 -2.91 -6.93
N PRO A 275 -90.37 -2.48 -7.63
CA PRO A 275 -91.70 -2.45 -7.07
C PRO A 275 -92.05 -3.87 -6.59
N LYS A 276 -92.63 -3.97 -5.39
CA LYS A 276 -93.04 -5.26 -4.83
C LYS A 276 -94.12 -5.91 -5.70
N ASP A 277 -93.95 -7.22 -5.87
CA ASP A 277 -94.92 -8.25 -6.24
C ASP A 277 -95.72 -8.07 -7.54
N VAL A 278 -95.23 -8.74 -8.60
CA VAL A 278 -96.07 -9.30 -9.67
C VAL A 278 -95.77 -10.81 -9.76
N PRO A 279 -96.79 -11.69 -9.75
CA PRO A 279 -96.57 -13.12 -9.95
C PRO A 279 -96.10 -13.37 -11.39
N VAL A 280 -95.00 -14.10 -11.54
CA VAL A 280 -94.49 -14.53 -12.86
C VAL A 280 -95.01 -15.94 -13.13
N ASP A 281 -95.96 -16.06 -14.04
CA ASP A 281 -96.34 -17.34 -14.64
C ASP A 281 -95.20 -17.88 -15.51
N GLU A 282 -95.12 -19.22 -15.57
CA GLU A 282 -94.05 -20.02 -16.16
C GLU A 282 -93.69 -19.64 -17.61
N LEU A 283 -92.54 -18.97 -17.80
CA LEU A 283 -91.95 -18.77 -19.13
C LEU A 283 -91.08 -19.99 -19.51
N LYS A 284 -91.35 -20.59 -20.68
CA LYS A 284 -90.69 -21.82 -21.18
C LYS A 284 -89.17 -21.68 -21.37
N TRP A 285 -88.42 -22.64 -20.80
CA TRP A 285 -86.96 -22.64 -20.56
C TRP A 285 -86.05 -22.99 -21.77
N GLU A 286 -86.59 -23.32 -22.93
CA GLU A 286 -85.83 -24.00 -24.01
C GLU A 286 -84.78 -23.12 -24.72
N ARG A 287 -84.93 -21.78 -24.75
CA ARG A 287 -84.01 -20.88 -25.47
C ARG A 287 -82.78 -20.42 -24.67
N ILE A 288 -82.81 -20.52 -23.33
CA ILE A 288 -81.70 -20.12 -22.45
C ILE A 288 -80.55 -21.15 -22.49
N VAL A 289 -80.87 -22.43 -22.65
CA VAL A 289 -79.90 -23.52 -22.78
C VAL A 289 -78.94 -23.27 -23.96
N HIS A 290 -79.45 -22.72 -25.07
CA HIS A 290 -78.66 -22.51 -26.28
C HIS A 290 -77.63 -21.36 -26.15
N LEU A 291 -77.92 -20.35 -25.33
CA LEU A 291 -77.01 -19.26 -24.98
C LEU A 291 -75.92 -19.72 -24.01
N LEU A 292 -76.31 -20.48 -22.97
CA LEU A 292 -75.37 -21.09 -22.02
C LEU A 292 -74.41 -22.06 -22.71
N ASP A 293 -74.91 -22.84 -23.67
CA ASP A 293 -74.09 -23.78 -24.44
C ASP A 293 -73.17 -23.07 -25.46
N ARG A 294 -73.61 -21.97 -26.08
CA ARG A 294 -72.72 -21.12 -26.91
C ARG A 294 -71.61 -20.48 -26.08
N PHE A 295 -71.92 -20.00 -24.87
CA PHE A 295 -70.93 -19.44 -23.95
C PHE A 295 -69.93 -20.52 -23.48
N ARG A 296 -70.43 -21.68 -23.02
CA ARG A 296 -69.61 -22.84 -22.68
C ARG A 296 -68.72 -23.26 -23.85
N ARG A 297 -69.20 -23.30 -25.09
CA ARG A 297 -68.34 -23.64 -26.24
C ARG A 297 -67.20 -22.64 -26.48
N ARG A 298 -67.39 -21.36 -26.16
CA ARG A 298 -66.39 -20.29 -26.37
C ARG A 298 -65.38 -20.10 -25.24
N THR A 299 -65.76 -20.36 -23.98
CA THR A 299 -64.90 -20.15 -22.79
C THR A 299 -64.03 -21.36 -22.42
N LEU A 300 -62.88 -21.10 -21.78
CA LEU A 300 -62.04 -22.11 -21.13
C LEU A 300 -62.57 -22.47 -19.73
N LEU A 301 -63.38 -21.59 -19.11
CA LEU A 301 -63.94 -21.74 -17.77
C LEU A 301 -65.22 -22.61 -17.78
N CYS A 302 -65.14 -23.76 -18.43
CA CYS A 302 -66.26 -24.71 -18.50
C CYS A 302 -66.26 -25.74 -17.38
N ASP A 303 -65.12 -25.88 -16.69
CA ASP A 303 -64.90 -26.86 -15.65
C ASP A 303 -64.14 -26.22 -14.48
N THR A 304 -64.51 -26.55 -13.25
CA THR A 304 -63.92 -25.99 -12.02
C THR A 304 -62.45 -26.38 -11.86
N ASN A 305 -62.04 -27.54 -12.37
CA ASN A 305 -60.63 -27.98 -12.32
C ASN A 305 -59.74 -27.09 -13.20
N VAL A 306 -60.25 -26.54 -14.32
CA VAL A 306 -59.50 -25.60 -15.18
C VAL A 306 -59.25 -24.28 -14.43
N PHE A 307 -60.24 -23.78 -13.70
CA PHE A 307 -60.06 -22.59 -12.87
C PHE A 307 -59.03 -22.82 -11.75
N HIS A 308 -59.12 -23.96 -11.05
CA HIS A 308 -58.15 -24.31 -10.01
C HIS A 308 -56.74 -24.51 -10.57
N ALA A 309 -56.62 -25.07 -11.78
CA ALA A 309 -55.35 -25.26 -12.47
C ALA A 309 -54.69 -23.91 -12.74
N LEU A 310 -55.42 -22.97 -13.33
CA LEU A 310 -54.94 -21.61 -13.56
C LEU A 310 -54.59 -20.89 -12.26
N ARG A 311 -55.35 -21.09 -11.18
CA ARG A 311 -55.05 -20.50 -9.87
C ARG A 311 -53.71 -20.99 -9.31
N LEU A 312 -53.45 -22.30 -9.37
CA LEU A 312 -52.19 -22.88 -8.87
C LEU A 312 -51.00 -22.48 -9.75
N VAL A 313 -51.17 -22.48 -11.08
CA VAL A 313 -50.16 -21.95 -12.01
C VAL A 313 -49.81 -20.50 -11.66
N ASN A 314 -50.83 -19.67 -11.40
CA ASN A 314 -50.59 -18.28 -11.01
C ASN A 314 -49.85 -18.17 -9.68
N GLN A 315 -50.12 -19.04 -8.71
CA GLN A 315 -49.38 -19.06 -7.44
C GLN A 315 -47.90 -19.40 -7.64
N GLU A 316 -47.57 -20.40 -8.47
CA GLU A 316 -46.17 -20.71 -8.81
C GLU A 316 -45.50 -19.55 -9.56
N CYS A 317 -46.22 -18.88 -10.47
CA CYS A 317 -45.72 -17.69 -11.18
C CYS A 317 -45.43 -16.51 -10.22
N GLU A 318 -46.30 -16.27 -9.22
CA GLU A 318 -46.06 -15.25 -8.18
C GLU A 318 -44.85 -15.57 -7.29
N MET A 319 -44.53 -16.86 -7.09
CA MET A 319 -43.31 -17.25 -6.38
C MET A 319 -42.07 -16.93 -7.22
N VAL A 320 -42.12 -17.21 -8.52
CA VAL A 320 -41.02 -16.95 -9.46
C VAL A 320 -40.69 -15.46 -9.53
N ARG A 321 -41.68 -14.58 -9.61
CA ARG A 321 -41.48 -13.12 -9.63
C ARG A 321 -40.69 -12.57 -8.41
N LYS A 322 -40.60 -13.34 -7.32
CA LYS A 322 -39.94 -12.94 -6.06
C LYS A 322 -38.58 -13.60 -5.85
N LEU A 323 -38.09 -14.39 -6.80
CA LEU A 323 -36.80 -15.05 -6.67
C LEU A 323 -35.66 -14.02 -6.84
N PRO A 324 -34.59 -14.09 -6.03
CA PRO A 324 -33.40 -13.29 -6.28
C PRO A 324 -32.56 -13.90 -7.40
N MET A 325 -32.29 -13.15 -8.47
CA MET A 325 -31.34 -13.57 -9.52
C MET A 325 -29.91 -13.15 -9.18
N PHE A 326 -29.74 -11.94 -8.67
CA PHE A 326 -28.44 -11.35 -8.35
C PHE A 326 -28.27 -11.14 -6.86
N VAL A 327 -27.03 -10.97 -6.44
CA VAL A 327 -26.68 -10.54 -5.09
C VAL A 327 -26.73 -9.01 -5.04
N VAL A 328 -27.79 -8.49 -4.42
CA VAL A 328 -28.10 -7.05 -4.34
C VAL A 328 -27.95 -6.49 -2.91
N ALA A 329 -27.27 -7.22 -2.03
CA ALA A 329 -26.95 -6.77 -0.68
C ALA A 329 -25.75 -7.56 -0.14
N THR A 330 -24.70 -6.85 0.27
CA THR A 330 -23.59 -7.38 1.07
C THR A 330 -23.45 -6.55 2.34
N GLU A 331 -23.13 -7.20 3.46
CA GLU A 331 -22.98 -6.49 4.76
C GLU A 331 -21.74 -5.60 4.79
N LYS A 332 -20.73 -5.95 3.98
CA LYS A 332 -19.44 -5.25 3.86
C LYS A 332 -19.01 -5.18 2.40
N PRO A 333 -18.12 -4.23 2.05
CA PRO A 333 -17.46 -4.24 0.75
C PRO A 333 -16.61 -5.51 0.58
N ILE A 334 -16.66 -6.13 -0.60
CA ILE A 334 -15.92 -7.37 -0.90
C ILE A 334 -15.12 -7.23 -2.21
N PRO A 335 -14.07 -8.02 -2.44
CA PRO A 335 -13.35 -8.01 -3.72
C PRO A 335 -14.23 -8.47 -4.91
N LEU A 336 -13.88 -8.03 -6.12
CA LEU A 336 -14.63 -8.36 -7.35
C LEU A 336 -14.76 -9.88 -7.58
N GLU A 337 -13.67 -10.62 -7.38
CA GLU A 337 -13.64 -12.08 -7.57
C GLU A 337 -14.59 -12.80 -6.59
N GLU A 338 -14.71 -12.30 -5.35
CA GLU A 338 -15.66 -12.86 -4.37
C GLU A 338 -17.10 -12.54 -4.75
N TYR A 339 -17.36 -11.32 -5.22
CA TYR A 339 -18.68 -10.91 -5.71
C TYR A 339 -19.13 -11.73 -6.93
N GLU A 340 -18.22 -12.02 -7.85
CA GLU A 340 -18.46 -12.89 -9.01
C GLU A 340 -18.83 -14.31 -8.56
N LYS A 341 -18.05 -14.92 -7.66
CA LYS A 341 -18.33 -16.26 -7.12
C LYS A 341 -19.69 -16.33 -6.41
N LEU A 342 -20.04 -15.28 -5.66
CA LEU A 342 -21.31 -15.21 -4.95
C LEU A 342 -22.49 -15.12 -5.93
N ASN A 343 -22.37 -14.29 -6.98
CA ASN A 343 -23.38 -14.20 -8.02
C ASN A 343 -23.48 -15.49 -8.86
N LEU A 344 -22.37 -16.16 -9.16
CA LEU A 344 -22.38 -17.45 -9.86
C LEU A 344 -23.13 -18.52 -9.04
N THR A 345 -22.91 -18.55 -7.73
CA THR A 345 -23.61 -19.46 -6.80
C THR A 345 -25.11 -19.16 -6.76
N GLN A 346 -25.47 -17.88 -6.64
CA GLN A 346 -26.86 -17.43 -6.63
C GLN A 346 -27.57 -17.75 -7.95
N THR A 347 -26.91 -17.48 -9.07
CA THR A 347 -27.37 -17.81 -10.42
C THR A 347 -27.67 -19.31 -10.54
N SER A 348 -26.70 -20.15 -10.18
CA SER A 348 -26.82 -21.60 -10.28
C SER A 348 -27.99 -22.13 -9.45
N LYS A 349 -28.17 -21.58 -8.24
CA LYS A 349 -29.28 -21.93 -7.35
C LYS A 349 -30.64 -21.56 -7.95
N THR A 350 -30.78 -20.33 -8.46
CA THR A 350 -32.05 -19.85 -9.02
C THR A 350 -32.36 -20.53 -10.36
N MET A 351 -31.37 -20.72 -11.22
CA MET A 351 -31.52 -21.46 -12.48
C MET A 351 -31.95 -22.91 -12.26
N LYS A 352 -31.38 -23.60 -11.25
CA LYS A 352 -31.80 -24.96 -10.90
C LYS A 352 -33.27 -25.03 -10.49
N TYR A 353 -33.77 -24.01 -9.78
CA TYR A 353 -35.18 -23.92 -9.40
C TYR A 353 -36.08 -23.67 -10.63
N LEU A 354 -35.70 -22.72 -11.48
CA LEU A 354 -36.46 -22.36 -12.69
C LEU A 354 -36.53 -23.52 -13.69
N GLN A 355 -35.41 -24.22 -13.92
CA GLN A 355 -35.33 -25.31 -14.90
C GLN A 355 -36.00 -26.60 -14.43
N ASN A 356 -36.02 -26.87 -13.11
CA ASN A 356 -36.53 -28.14 -12.58
C ASN A 356 -37.80 -27.92 -11.75
N THR A 357 -37.66 -27.35 -10.55
CA THR A 357 -38.75 -27.30 -9.55
C THR A 357 -39.98 -26.55 -10.05
N TRP A 358 -39.80 -25.43 -10.75
CA TRP A 358 -40.93 -24.65 -11.26
C TRP A 358 -41.71 -25.40 -12.33
N ILE A 359 -41.01 -26.02 -13.29
CA ILE A 359 -41.61 -26.82 -14.36
C ILE A 359 -42.31 -28.06 -13.80
N GLU A 360 -41.65 -28.79 -12.90
CA GLU A 360 -42.19 -29.98 -12.24
C GLU A 360 -43.46 -29.66 -11.44
N ARG A 361 -43.45 -28.62 -10.61
CA ARG A 361 -44.61 -28.24 -9.79
C ARG A 361 -45.79 -27.79 -10.65
N THR A 362 -45.52 -26.95 -11.65
CA THR A 362 -46.55 -26.48 -12.57
C THR A 362 -47.18 -27.66 -13.32
N THR A 363 -46.36 -28.57 -13.85
CA THR A 363 -46.80 -29.79 -14.53
C THR A 363 -47.61 -30.69 -13.58
N MET A 364 -47.14 -30.92 -12.36
CA MET A 364 -47.83 -31.72 -11.35
C MET A 364 -49.22 -31.15 -11.03
N HIS A 365 -49.34 -29.83 -10.83
CA HIS A 365 -50.61 -29.17 -10.54
C HIS A 365 -51.60 -29.31 -11.70
N LEU A 366 -51.14 -29.12 -12.94
CA LEU A 366 -51.94 -29.28 -14.14
C LEU A 366 -52.38 -30.73 -14.31
N HIS A 367 -51.46 -31.69 -14.24
CA HIS A 367 -51.77 -33.11 -14.36
C HIS A 367 -52.79 -33.55 -13.31
N ARG A 368 -52.59 -33.18 -12.04
CA ARG A 368 -53.50 -33.54 -10.93
C ARG A 368 -54.94 -33.06 -11.15
N LEU A 369 -55.12 -31.89 -11.76
CA LEU A 369 -56.44 -31.26 -11.92
C LEU A 369 -57.09 -31.62 -13.26
N LEU A 370 -56.34 -31.61 -14.35
CA LEU A 370 -56.87 -31.89 -15.69
C LEU A 370 -57.22 -33.37 -15.87
N SER A 371 -56.47 -34.31 -15.25
CA SER A 371 -56.82 -35.74 -15.28
C SER A 371 -58.16 -36.07 -14.61
N ARG A 372 -58.68 -35.19 -13.75
CA ARG A 372 -59.99 -35.38 -13.09
C ARG A 372 -61.17 -35.02 -13.99
N ILE A 373 -60.95 -34.27 -15.06
CA ILE A 373 -61.98 -33.89 -16.03
C ILE A 373 -62.33 -35.10 -16.91
N GLY A 374 -61.35 -35.94 -17.24
CA GLY A 374 -61.52 -37.14 -18.05
C GLY A 374 -61.56 -36.86 -19.56
N ASN A 375 -62.24 -37.75 -20.30
CA ASN A 375 -62.32 -37.69 -21.77
C ASN A 375 -63.12 -36.46 -22.23
N GLY A 376 -62.55 -35.66 -23.14
CA GLY A 376 -63.19 -34.45 -23.67
C GLY A 376 -62.19 -33.37 -24.07
N HIS A 377 -62.64 -32.11 -24.09
CA HIS A 377 -61.84 -30.97 -24.58
C HIS A 377 -60.55 -30.65 -23.78
N PHE A 378 -60.36 -31.25 -22.60
CA PHE A 378 -59.20 -31.05 -21.70
C PHE A 378 -58.40 -32.34 -21.44
N ASN A 379 -58.58 -33.38 -22.26
CA ASN A 379 -57.88 -34.65 -22.09
C ASN A 379 -56.37 -34.53 -22.38
N ILE A 380 -55.54 -34.73 -21.35
CA ILE A 380 -54.06 -34.68 -21.45
C ILE A 380 -53.43 -35.94 -22.06
N GLY A 381 -54.18 -37.05 -22.14
CA GLY A 381 -53.76 -38.30 -22.79
C GLY A 381 -54.04 -38.33 -24.30
N VAL A 382 -54.13 -37.17 -24.95
CA VAL A 382 -54.34 -37.06 -26.40
C VAL A 382 -53.09 -37.55 -27.15
N GLY A 383 -53.25 -38.47 -28.10
CA GLY A 383 -52.13 -39.05 -28.87
C GLY A 383 -52.01 -38.57 -30.33
N ARG A 384 -52.89 -37.67 -30.79
CA ARG A 384 -52.91 -37.15 -32.17
C ARG A 384 -52.86 -35.63 -32.20
N TRP A 385 -51.94 -35.07 -32.97
CA TRP A 385 -51.72 -33.63 -33.12
C TRP A 385 -52.92 -32.88 -33.69
N GLU A 386 -53.61 -33.44 -34.69
CA GLU A 386 -54.80 -32.84 -35.31
C GLU A 386 -55.92 -32.58 -34.29
N ILE A 387 -56.10 -33.51 -33.35
CA ILE A 387 -57.10 -33.42 -32.29
C ILE A 387 -56.68 -32.37 -31.26
N TYR A 388 -55.43 -32.42 -30.80
CA TYR A 388 -54.90 -31.43 -29.86
C TYR A 388 -55.04 -29.99 -30.38
N ASN A 389 -54.79 -29.76 -31.67
CA ASN A 389 -54.85 -28.44 -32.29
C ASN A 389 -56.21 -27.75 -32.22
N VAL A 390 -57.31 -28.51 -32.14
CA VAL A 390 -58.68 -27.98 -32.04
C VAL A 390 -59.26 -28.07 -30.63
N MET A 391 -58.52 -28.64 -29.67
CA MET A 391 -58.96 -28.79 -28.29
C MET A 391 -58.82 -27.49 -27.48
N LYS A 392 -59.70 -27.35 -26.48
CA LYS A 392 -59.57 -26.28 -25.48
C LYS A 392 -58.31 -26.43 -24.63
N LEU A 393 -57.80 -27.66 -24.50
CA LEU A 393 -56.54 -27.94 -23.83
C LEU A 393 -55.38 -27.13 -24.43
N LYS A 394 -55.22 -27.10 -25.76
CA LYS A 394 -54.15 -26.33 -26.40
C LYS A 394 -54.20 -24.85 -26.01
N ARG A 395 -55.38 -24.23 -26.13
CA ARG A 395 -55.61 -22.83 -25.73
C ARG A 395 -55.34 -22.59 -24.23
N LEU A 396 -55.66 -23.57 -23.38
CA LEU A 396 -55.37 -23.50 -21.95
C LEU A 396 -53.85 -23.58 -21.69
N ILE A 397 -53.14 -24.49 -22.36
CA ILE A 397 -51.69 -24.64 -22.19
C ILE A 397 -50.95 -23.42 -22.76
N GLU A 398 -51.35 -22.91 -23.92
CA GLU A 398 -50.86 -21.62 -24.44
C GLU A 398 -51.04 -20.50 -23.41
N GLN A 399 -52.22 -20.40 -22.77
CA GLN A 399 -52.44 -19.42 -21.70
C GLN A 399 -51.53 -19.64 -20.49
N VAL A 400 -51.25 -20.88 -20.11
CA VAL A 400 -50.32 -21.19 -19.02
C VAL A 400 -48.89 -20.79 -19.40
N LEU A 401 -48.44 -21.13 -20.61
CA LEU A 401 -47.12 -20.76 -21.10
C LEU A 401 -46.94 -19.25 -21.12
N TYR A 402 -47.94 -18.49 -21.60
CA TYR A 402 -47.88 -17.02 -21.54
C TYR A 402 -47.76 -16.48 -20.12
N ARG A 403 -48.48 -17.04 -19.14
CA ARG A 403 -48.34 -16.63 -17.72
C ARG A 403 -46.96 -16.93 -17.15
N MET A 404 -46.39 -18.06 -17.52
CA MET A 404 -45.03 -18.42 -17.10
C MET A 404 -44.00 -17.49 -17.75
N GLN A 405 -44.11 -17.24 -19.06
CA GLN A 405 -43.24 -16.31 -19.78
C GLN A 405 -43.32 -14.89 -19.23
N ASP A 406 -44.52 -14.42 -18.90
CA ASP A 406 -44.76 -13.12 -18.26
C ASP A 406 -44.08 -13.03 -16.88
N ALA A 407 -44.25 -14.06 -16.03
CA ALA A 407 -43.58 -14.11 -14.73
C ALA A 407 -42.04 -14.16 -14.83
N LEU A 408 -41.51 -14.88 -15.83
CA LEU A 408 -40.08 -14.93 -16.11
C LEU A 408 -39.57 -13.56 -16.62
N ARG A 409 -40.35 -12.87 -17.45
CA ARG A 409 -40.03 -11.52 -17.92
C ARG A 409 -39.99 -10.53 -16.77
N ASP A 410 -41.00 -10.52 -15.89
CA ASP A 410 -41.05 -9.65 -14.72
C ASP A 410 -39.84 -9.90 -13.80
N LEU A 411 -39.55 -11.17 -13.49
CA LEU A 411 -38.39 -11.56 -12.68
C LEU A 411 -37.08 -11.00 -13.25
N LEU A 412 -36.86 -11.13 -14.56
CA LEU A 412 -35.64 -10.66 -15.22
C LEU A 412 -35.53 -9.14 -15.20
N LEU A 413 -36.60 -8.42 -15.57
CA LEU A 413 -36.59 -6.96 -15.61
C LEU A 413 -36.40 -6.36 -14.22
N ASP A 414 -37.12 -6.84 -13.22
CA ASP A 414 -37.03 -6.36 -11.85
C ASP A 414 -35.67 -6.69 -11.23
N SER A 415 -35.15 -7.91 -11.46
CA SER A 415 -33.85 -8.32 -10.92
C SER A 415 -32.68 -7.58 -11.56
N THR A 416 -32.71 -7.36 -12.88
CA THR A 416 -31.68 -6.58 -13.57
C THR A 416 -31.71 -5.11 -13.13
N ALA A 417 -32.90 -4.52 -12.97
CA ALA A 417 -33.02 -3.18 -12.44
C ALA A 417 -32.48 -3.07 -11.00
N ALA A 418 -32.77 -4.06 -10.15
CA ALA A 418 -32.23 -4.10 -8.79
C ALA A 418 -30.71 -4.28 -8.75
N TYR A 419 -30.13 -5.09 -9.65
CA TYR A 419 -28.69 -5.29 -9.79
C TYR A 419 -27.97 -4.00 -10.16
N VAL A 420 -28.44 -3.31 -11.21
CA VAL A 420 -27.83 -2.04 -11.64
C VAL A 420 -28.06 -0.95 -10.60
N HIS A 421 -29.25 -0.84 -10.02
CA HIS A 421 -29.51 0.09 -8.94
C HIS A 421 -28.57 -0.14 -7.76
N TYR A 422 -28.32 -1.39 -7.35
CA TYR A 422 -27.39 -1.70 -6.26
C TYR A 422 -25.95 -1.26 -6.56
N LEU A 423 -25.44 -1.55 -7.76
CA LEU A 423 -24.05 -1.27 -8.14
C LEU A 423 -23.78 0.21 -8.48
N VAL A 424 -24.76 0.88 -9.07
CA VAL A 424 -24.70 2.32 -9.35
C VAL A 424 -25.07 3.06 -8.08
N ASN A 425 -24.07 3.58 -7.36
CA ASN A 425 -24.22 4.13 -6.00
C ASN A 425 -24.77 5.58 -5.91
N ASP A 426 -25.44 6.05 -6.97
CA ASP A 426 -25.99 7.41 -7.12
C ASP A 426 -24.99 8.56 -6.80
N CYS A 427 -23.71 8.35 -7.11
CA CYS A 427 -22.70 9.40 -6.93
C CYS A 427 -22.71 10.35 -8.14
N SER A 428 -23.36 11.51 -7.98
CA SER A 428 -23.47 12.52 -9.04
C SER A 428 -22.10 13.06 -9.48
N ALA A 429 -21.14 13.13 -8.56
CA ALA A 429 -19.78 13.59 -8.84
C ALA A 429 -19.04 12.68 -9.84
N VAL A 430 -19.22 11.36 -9.73
CA VAL A 430 -18.63 10.40 -10.69
C VAL A 430 -19.23 10.59 -12.09
N LEU A 431 -20.55 10.78 -12.17
CA LEU A 431 -21.23 10.95 -13.46
C LEU A 431 -20.95 12.30 -14.12
N ALA A 432 -20.62 13.32 -13.32
CA ALA A 432 -20.32 14.69 -13.76
C ALA A 432 -18.89 14.88 -14.27
N ILE A 433 -18.04 13.84 -14.27
CA ILE A 433 -16.69 13.92 -14.86
C ILE A 433 -16.83 14.10 -16.38
N GLU A 434 -16.28 15.20 -16.89
CA GLU A 434 -16.23 15.53 -18.31
C GLU A 434 -14.84 15.17 -18.88
N GLY A 435 -14.81 14.36 -19.95
CA GLY A 435 -13.56 13.91 -20.59
C GLY A 435 -13.03 12.56 -20.09
N GLU A 436 -11.92 12.09 -20.69
CA GLU A 436 -11.27 10.81 -20.35
C GLU A 436 -10.11 10.97 -19.35
N ASP A 437 -9.66 12.20 -19.10
CA ASP A 437 -8.51 12.48 -18.23
C ASP A 437 -8.95 13.21 -16.96
N TYR A 438 -8.76 12.58 -15.80
CA TYR A 438 -9.03 13.18 -14.48
C TYR A 438 -7.77 13.20 -13.62
N SER A 439 -7.48 14.35 -12.98
CA SER A 439 -6.39 14.51 -12.01
C SER A 439 -6.94 14.64 -10.58
N TRP A 440 -6.28 13.98 -9.62
CA TRP A 440 -6.65 14.11 -8.21
C TRP A 440 -6.01 15.37 -7.59
N ASP A 441 -6.72 16.49 -7.67
CA ASP A 441 -6.23 17.81 -7.24
C ASP A 441 -6.48 18.13 -5.76
N GLY A 442 -7.11 17.20 -5.01
CA GLY A 442 -7.42 17.32 -3.59
C GLY A 442 -6.35 16.75 -2.65
N ASN A 443 -6.64 16.86 -1.34
CA ASN A 443 -5.92 16.10 -0.33
C ASN A 443 -6.25 14.59 -0.47
N LEU A 444 -5.47 13.71 0.16
CA LEU A 444 -5.68 12.26 0.03
C LEU A 444 -6.74 11.71 0.99
N ILE A 445 -7.31 12.55 1.86
CA ILE A 445 -8.17 12.13 2.98
C ILE A 445 -9.64 12.28 2.60
N ASP A 446 -10.00 13.44 2.07
CA ASP A 446 -11.36 13.82 1.72
C ASP A 446 -11.64 13.43 0.27
N SER A 447 -12.66 12.59 0.06
CA SER A 447 -13.08 12.18 -1.27
C SER A 447 -14.15 13.13 -1.82
N PRO A 448 -14.00 13.67 -3.04
CA PRO A 448 -15.09 14.37 -3.71
C PRO A 448 -16.15 13.42 -4.30
N PHE A 449 -15.91 12.10 -4.22
CA PHE A 449 -16.76 11.06 -4.82
C PHE A 449 -17.46 10.20 -3.77
N GLU A 450 -17.86 10.80 -2.64
CA GLU A 450 -18.61 10.08 -1.62
C GLU A 450 -20.00 9.67 -2.15
N PRO A 451 -20.33 8.36 -2.13
CA PRO A 451 -21.65 7.88 -2.55
C PRO A 451 -22.70 8.11 -1.47
N GLN A 452 -23.98 8.16 -1.85
CA GLN A 452 -25.09 8.19 -0.89
C GLN A 452 -25.29 6.84 -0.17
N ARG A 453 -24.80 5.77 -0.80
CA ARG A 453 -24.92 4.38 -0.34
C ARG A 453 -23.54 3.79 -0.09
N PRO A 454 -23.40 2.83 0.83
CA PRO A 454 -22.11 2.20 1.11
C PRO A 454 -21.44 1.65 -0.16
N ALA A 455 -20.11 1.77 -0.23
CA ALA A 455 -19.34 1.18 -1.31
C ALA A 455 -19.50 -0.35 -1.36
N VAL A 456 -19.50 -0.90 -2.56
CA VAL A 456 -19.75 -2.32 -2.82
C VAL A 456 -18.44 -3.11 -2.81
N PHE A 457 -17.36 -2.51 -3.32
CA PHE A 457 -16.13 -3.22 -3.60
C PHE A 457 -15.00 -2.82 -2.69
N TYR A 458 -14.29 -3.82 -2.16
CA TYR A 458 -13.07 -3.62 -1.39
C TYR A 458 -11.86 -3.64 -2.32
N LEU A 459 -10.96 -2.66 -2.17
CA LEU A 459 -9.66 -2.63 -2.82
C LEU A 459 -8.56 -2.35 -1.78
N LEU A 460 -7.43 -3.03 -1.87
CA LEU A 460 -6.22 -2.68 -1.12
C LEU A 460 -5.25 -1.94 -2.05
N LEU A 461 -4.76 -0.78 -1.63
CA LEU A 461 -3.74 -0.02 -2.35
C LEU A 461 -2.34 -0.50 -1.94
N GLU A 462 -1.55 -0.93 -2.91
CA GLU A 462 -0.19 -1.43 -2.72
C GLU A 462 0.82 -0.62 -3.53
N MET A 463 2.08 -0.63 -3.08
CA MET A 463 3.18 0.06 -3.77
C MET A 463 3.95 -0.93 -4.65
N GLY A 464 3.79 -0.81 -5.96
CA GLY A 464 4.54 -1.59 -6.94
C GLY A 464 5.91 -1.00 -7.28
N PRO A 465 6.78 -1.76 -7.99
CA PRO A 465 8.12 -1.30 -8.36
C PRO A 465 8.10 -0.13 -9.34
N ASP A 466 7.12 -0.05 -10.24
CA ASP A 466 6.99 1.04 -11.21
C ASP A 466 5.91 2.04 -10.79
N MET A 467 4.71 1.54 -10.49
CA MET A 467 3.55 2.36 -10.10
C MET A 467 2.77 1.71 -8.94
N PRO A 468 2.07 2.51 -8.12
CA PRO A 468 1.08 2.00 -7.17
C PRO A 468 -0.05 1.26 -7.90
N TYR A 469 -0.55 0.19 -7.32
CA TYR A 469 -1.61 -0.63 -7.92
C TYR A 469 -2.61 -1.11 -6.86
N TYR A 470 -3.77 -1.57 -7.31
CA TYR A 470 -4.79 -2.14 -6.44
C TYR A 470 -4.76 -3.66 -6.43
N SER A 471 -5.20 -4.28 -5.33
CA SER A 471 -5.32 -5.75 -5.20
C SER A 471 -6.17 -6.41 -6.29
N THR A 472 -7.06 -5.64 -6.93
CA THR A 472 -7.83 -6.07 -8.09
C THR A 472 -7.64 -5.02 -9.17
N ASP A 473 -7.35 -5.47 -10.38
CA ASP A 473 -7.18 -4.60 -11.54
C ASP A 473 -8.48 -3.82 -11.83
N PRO A 474 -8.49 -2.48 -11.71
CA PRO A 474 -9.66 -1.64 -11.94
C PRO A 474 -10.31 -1.86 -13.32
N ASP A 475 -9.51 -2.15 -14.35
CA ASP A 475 -10.00 -2.26 -15.73
C ASP A 475 -10.87 -3.51 -15.96
N THR A 476 -10.81 -4.48 -15.04
CA THR A 476 -11.61 -5.71 -15.11
C THR A 476 -13.06 -5.53 -14.63
N PHE A 477 -13.39 -4.45 -13.91
CA PHE A 477 -14.72 -4.25 -13.32
C PHE A 477 -15.84 -4.13 -14.36
N PRO A 478 -15.76 -3.26 -15.40
CA PRO A 478 -16.85 -3.09 -16.35
C PRO A 478 -17.19 -4.39 -17.09
N GLU A 479 -16.18 -5.15 -17.50
CA GLU A 479 -16.38 -6.39 -18.23
C GLU A 479 -16.96 -7.50 -17.35
N THR A 480 -16.41 -7.72 -16.16
CA THR A 480 -16.90 -8.77 -15.23
C THR A 480 -18.35 -8.53 -14.83
N LEU A 481 -18.73 -7.29 -14.49
CA LEU A 481 -20.10 -6.95 -14.10
C LEU A 481 -21.09 -7.10 -15.28
N ARG A 482 -20.67 -6.75 -16.49
CA ARG A 482 -21.45 -7.02 -17.71
C ARG A 482 -21.63 -8.51 -17.96
N ASN A 483 -20.58 -9.30 -17.81
CA ASN A 483 -20.62 -10.73 -18.07
C ASN A 483 -21.56 -11.45 -17.09
N ILE A 484 -21.53 -11.09 -15.79
CA ILE A 484 -22.48 -11.59 -14.79
C ILE A 484 -23.94 -11.32 -15.23
N LEU A 485 -24.25 -10.10 -15.68
CA LEU A 485 -25.58 -9.75 -16.18
C LEU A 485 -25.97 -10.59 -17.41
N ASP A 486 -25.07 -10.67 -18.40
CA ASP A 486 -25.36 -11.30 -19.69
C ASP A 486 -25.48 -12.82 -19.59
N ASP A 487 -24.65 -13.48 -18.78
CA ASP A 487 -24.65 -14.93 -18.62
C ASP A 487 -25.96 -15.43 -17.99
N ILE A 488 -26.51 -14.70 -17.02
CA ILE A 488 -27.81 -15.03 -16.43
C ILE A 488 -28.93 -14.93 -17.47
N LEU A 489 -28.94 -13.87 -18.27
CA LEU A 489 -29.95 -13.67 -19.30
C LEU A 489 -29.89 -14.77 -20.37
N ARG A 490 -28.68 -15.15 -20.81
CA ARG A 490 -28.46 -16.28 -21.72
C ARG A 490 -28.96 -17.59 -21.12
N ALA A 491 -28.68 -17.85 -19.84
CA ALA A 491 -29.11 -19.07 -19.17
C ALA A 491 -30.64 -19.22 -19.12
N CYS A 492 -31.38 -18.11 -19.00
CA CYS A 492 -32.85 -18.12 -18.92
C CYS A 492 -33.54 -18.52 -20.24
N HIS A 493 -32.84 -18.49 -21.37
CA HIS A 493 -33.36 -19.02 -22.65
C HIS A 493 -33.49 -20.55 -22.67
N PHE A 494 -32.87 -21.26 -21.72
CA PHE A 494 -32.84 -22.73 -21.65
C PHE A 494 -33.79 -23.30 -20.58
N ILE A 495 -34.91 -22.63 -20.32
CA ILE A 495 -35.97 -23.12 -19.41
C ILE A 495 -37.04 -23.82 -20.24
N HIS A 496 -37.23 -25.13 -20.05
CA HIS A 496 -38.14 -25.94 -20.87
C HIS A 496 -39.62 -25.58 -20.68
N THR A 497 -40.45 -25.82 -21.71
CA THR A 497 -41.90 -25.72 -21.57
C THR A 497 -42.47 -26.91 -20.77
N ILE A 498 -43.67 -26.73 -20.22
CA ILE A 498 -44.37 -27.79 -19.46
C ILE A 498 -45.02 -28.87 -20.35
N GLU A 499 -45.13 -28.60 -21.65
CA GLU A 499 -45.89 -29.44 -22.59
C GLU A 499 -45.37 -30.88 -22.69
N PRO A 500 -44.05 -31.12 -22.87
CA PRO A 500 -43.52 -32.48 -23.00
C PRO A 500 -43.74 -33.32 -21.74
N SER A 501 -43.65 -32.70 -20.56
CA SER A 501 -43.85 -33.38 -19.28
C SER A 501 -45.33 -33.64 -18.97
N LEU A 502 -46.23 -32.77 -19.44
CA LEU A 502 -47.67 -32.87 -19.19
C LEU A 502 -48.39 -33.82 -20.15
N MET A 503 -48.02 -33.82 -21.43
CA MET A 503 -48.71 -34.56 -22.51
C MET A 503 -47.83 -35.69 -23.05
N GLN A 504 -47.59 -36.70 -22.22
CA GLN A 504 -46.65 -37.80 -22.53
C GLN A 504 -47.04 -38.69 -23.72
N SER A 505 -48.28 -38.57 -24.22
CA SER A 505 -48.78 -39.32 -25.39
C SER A 505 -48.51 -38.63 -26.74
N LEU A 506 -47.99 -37.40 -26.73
CA LEU A 506 -47.54 -36.66 -27.93
C LEU A 506 -46.01 -36.62 -27.99
N ILE A 507 -45.45 -36.61 -29.20
CA ILE A 507 -44.00 -36.48 -29.43
C ILE A 507 -43.68 -35.01 -29.67
N PHE A 508 -42.92 -34.41 -28.75
CA PHE A 508 -42.49 -33.01 -28.82
C PHE A 508 -41.03 -32.89 -29.31
N ALA A 509 -40.65 -31.70 -29.79
CA ALA A 509 -39.25 -31.39 -30.07
C ALA A 509 -38.45 -31.28 -28.76
N GLU A 510 -37.19 -31.68 -28.78
CA GLU A 510 -36.32 -31.72 -27.59
C GLU A 510 -35.96 -30.32 -27.05
N ASN A 511 -36.04 -29.29 -27.89
CA ASN A 511 -35.60 -27.91 -27.62
C ASN A 511 -36.77 -26.93 -27.45
N LEU A 512 -37.85 -27.34 -26.79
CA LEU A 512 -38.97 -26.45 -26.47
C LEU A 512 -38.71 -25.68 -25.18
N TYR A 513 -38.38 -24.40 -25.34
CA TYR A 513 -38.10 -23.49 -24.23
C TYR A 513 -39.14 -22.36 -24.11
N LEU A 514 -39.25 -21.79 -22.92
CA LEU A 514 -40.02 -20.57 -22.69
C LEU A 514 -39.35 -19.38 -23.37
N SER A 515 -40.16 -18.48 -23.94
CA SER A 515 -39.67 -17.18 -24.39
C SER A 515 -39.31 -16.32 -23.18
N SER A 516 -38.05 -15.89 -23.08
CA SER A 516 -37.56 -14.98 -22.04
C SER A 516 -37.05 -13.67 -22.65
N VAL A 517 -36.56 -12.75 -21.80
CA VAL A 517 -36.00 -11.46 -22.22
C VAL A 517 -34.62 -11.67 -22.83
N GLY A 518 -34.41 -11.17 -24.06
CA GLY A 518 -33.13 -11.26 -24.75
C GLY A 518 -32.18 -10.09 -24.41
N LEU A 519 -30.91 -10.25 -24.76
CA LEU A 519 -29.84 -9.25 -24.54
C LEU A 519 -30.06 -7.93 -25.29
N LEU A 520 -30.95 -7.91 -26.29
CA LEU A 520 -31.29 -6.74 -27.12
C LEU A 520 -32.60 -6.06 -26.71
N ASP A 521 -33.25 -6.52 -25.64
CA ASP A 521 -34.43 -5.83 -25.10
C ASP A 521 -34.02 -4.42 -24.64
N CYS A 522 -34.78 -3.40 -25.05
CA CYS A 522 -34.47 -1.99 -24.79
C CYS A 522 -34.29 -1.70 -23.30
N ALA A 523 -35.05 -2.37 -22.42
CA ALA A 523 -34.91 -2.21 -20.98
C ALA A 523 -33.56 -2.74 -20.47
N ILE A 524 -33.11 -3.89 -21.00
CA ILE A 524 -31.81 -4.49 -20.62
C ILE A 524 -30.64 -3.66 -21.15
N VAL A 525 -30.70 -3.23 -22.41
CA VAL A 525 -29.65 -2.40 -23.02
C VAL A 525 -29.44 -1.11 -22.22
N LYS A 526 -30.54 -0.41 -21.87
CA LYS A 526 -30.48 0.81 -21.07
C LYS A 526 -29.82 0.58 -19.70
N GLN A 527 -30.15 -0.53 -19.02
CA GLN A 527 -29.55 -0.87 -17.73
C GLN A 527 -28.06 -1.22 -17.86
N ARG A 528 -27.69 -1.97 -18.90
CA ARG A 528 -26.28 -2.30 -19.19
C ARG A 528 -25.45 -1.07 -19.50
N GLU A 529 -25.95 -0.16 -20.34
CA GLU A 529 -25.27 1.09 -20.68
C GLU A 529 -25.07 1.97 -19.45
N ALA A 530 -26.09 2.13 -18.60
CA ALA A 530 -25.99 2.90 -17.35
C ALA A 530 -24.95 2.31 -16.39
N LEU A 531 -24.91 0.97 -16.25
CA LEU A 531 -23.91 0.29 -15.45
C LEU A 531 -22.50 0.54 -15.99
N LEU A 532 -22.29 0.32 -17.30
CA LEU A 532 -20.98 0.49 -17.91
C LEU A 532 -20.51 1.94 -17.84
N GLU A 533 -21.35 2.92 -18.16
CA GLU A 533 -20.99 4.34 -18.10
C GLU A 533 -20.52 4.72 -16.68
N TYR A 534 -21.25 4.30 -15.65
CA TYR A 534 -20.90 4.59 -14.27
C TYR A 534 -19.54 4.00 -13.88
N TYR A 535 -19.28 2.73 -14.20
CA TYR A 535 -18.01 2.10 -13.84
C TYR A 535 -16.83 2.66 -14.63
N HIS A 536 -16.96 2.90 -15.95
CA HIS A 536 -15.89 3.54 -16.72
C HIS A 536 -15.52 4.91 -16.14
N LYS A 537 -16.52 5.74 -15.79
CA LYS A 537 -16.27 7.03 -15.12
C LYS A 537 -15.70 6.88 -13.72
N ALA A 538 -16.09 5.86 -12.96
CA ALA A 538 -15.57 5.61 -11.61
C ALA A 538 -14.11 5.15 -11.61
N LEU A 539 -13.60 4.56 -12.71
CA LEU A 539 -12.19 4.16 -12.82
C LEU A 539 -11.25 5.36 -12.91
N LEU A 540 -11.68 6.46 -13.53
CA LEU A 540 -10.85 7.67 -13.72
C LEU A 540 -10.32 8.24 -12.40
N PRO A 541 -11.17 8.59 -11.40
CA PRO A 541 -10.68 9.08 -10.12
C PRO A 541 -9.98 8.02 -9.29
N LEU A 542 -10.32 6.74 -9.47
CA LEU A 542 -9.66 5.62 -8.81
C LEU A 542 -8.19 5.51 -9.26
N GLN A 543 -7.93 5.52 -10.55
CA GLN A 543 -6.58 5.50 -11.13
C GLN A 543 -5.79 6.77 -10.76
N ALA A 544 -6.42 7.94 -10.86
CA ALA A 544 -5.79 9.21 -10.49
C ALA A 544 -5.40 9.26 -9.00
N TYR A 545 -6.23 8.68 -8.12
CA TYR A 545 -5.92 8.57 -6.70
C TYR A 545 -4.71 7.68 -6.44
N ALA A 546 -4.64 6.49 -7.07
CA ALA A 546 -3.46 5.63 -6.95
C ALA A 546 -2.18 6.32 -7.44
N ALA A 547 -2.24 7.06 -8.56
CA ALA A 547 -1.08 7.75 -9.13
C ALA A 547 -0.44 8.77 -8.16
N ARG A 548 -1.23 9.41 -7.29
CA ARG A 548 -0.71 10.35 -6.26
C ARG A 548 0.27 9.69 -5.30
N TYR A 549 0.14 8.39 -5.06
CA TYR A 549 1.02 7.65 -4.17
C TYR A 549 2.40 7.38 -4.76
N ALA A 550 2.60 7.60 -6.07
CA ALA A 550 3.92 7.51 -6.70
C ALA A 550 4.95 8.46 -6.03
N ALA A 551 4.50 9.57 -5.44
CA ALA A 551 5.35 10.49 -4.68
C ALA A 551 6.02 9.84 -3.46
N TYR A 552 5.46 8.75 -2.92
CA TYR A 552 6.03 8.03 -1.78
C TYR A 552 6.89 6.82 -2.19
N ARG A 553 7.03 6.56 -3.49
CA ARG A 553 7.75 5.41 -4.03
C ARG A 553 9.22 5.38 -3.59
N GLU A 554 9.92 6.50 -3.75
CA GLU A 554 11.34 6.61 -3.38
C GLU A 554 11.55 6.29 -1.90
N LEU A 555 10.69 6.84 -1.02
CA LEU A 555 10.72 6.55 0.40
C LEU A 555 10.49 5.06 0.65
N PHE A 556 9.44 4.47 0.06
CA PHE A 556 9.06 3.08 0.29
C PHE A 556 10.21 2.10 -0.01
N PHE A 557 10.91 2.32 -1.13
CA PHE A 557 12.03 1.48 -1.56
C PHE A 557 13.40 1.90 -1.03
N THR A 558 13.49 2.97 -0.23
CA THR A 558 14.76 3.41 0.35
C THR A 558 15.39 2.30 1.21
N ASN A 559 16.61 1.90 0.85
CA ASN A 559 17.41 0.97 1.66
C ASN A 559 18.05 1.74 2.83
N VAL A 560 17.65 1.37 4.05
CA VAL A 560 18.11 2.01 5.29
C VAL A 560 19.63 1.91 5.47
N LYS A 561 20.26 0.81 5.04
CA LYS A 561 21.72 0.62 5.17
C LYS A 561 22.49 1.54 4.22
N GLU A 562 22.08 1.57 2.95
CA GLU A 562 22.70 2.44 1.94
C GLU A 562 22.54 3.92 2.32
N PHE A 563 21.37 4.30 2.82
CA PHE A 563 21.12 5.64 3.35
C PHE A 563 22.11 6.02 4.47
N VAL A 564 22.31 5.16 5.47
CA VAL A 564 23.28 5.43 6.55
C VAL A 564 24.70 5.54 6.03
N GLU A 565 25.12 4.67 5.11
CA GLU A 565 26.47 4.74 4.53
C GLU A 565 26.69 6.00 3.69
N GLN A 566 25.67 6.49 2.97
CA GLN A 566 25.72 7.78 2.28
C GLN A 566 25.91 8.95 3.27
N VAL A 567 25.20 8.92 4.40
CA VAL A 567 25.32 9.95 5.45
C VAL A 567 26.69 9.90 6.12
N LYS A 568 27.25 8.70 6.38
CA LYS A 568 28.61 8.55 6.91
C LYS A 568 29.65 9.10 5.94
N ASN A 569 29.53 8.79 4.66
CA ASN A 569 30.46 9.25 3.62
C ASN A 569 30.41 10.77 3.39
N ALA A 570 29.28 11.40 3.71
CA ALA A 570 29.12 12.85 3.64
C ALA A 570 29.81 13.60 4.79
N ASP A 571 30.34 12.89 5.80
CA ASP A 571 31.01 13.42 7.00
C ASP A 571 30.30 14.62 7.67
N LYS A 572 28.96 14.52 7.77
CA LYS A 572 28.14 15.56 8.38
C LYS A 572 28.48 15.78 9.85
N SER A 573 28.34 17.02 10.30
CA SER A 573 28.42 17.40 11.70
C SER A 573 27.26 16.81 12.51
N SER A 574 27.45 16.64 13.84
CA SER A 574 26.39 16.11 14.71
C SER A 574 25.14 17.03 14.77
N SER A 575 25.31 18.33 14.50
CA SER A 575 24.18 19.28 14.37
C SER A 575 23.39 19.05 13.08
N GLU A 576 24.04 18.81 11.94
CA GLU A 576 23.33 18.48 10.69
C GLU A 576 22.62 17.13 10.81
N ILE A 577 23.24 16.15 11.47
CA ILE A 577 22.59 14.85 11.76
C ILE A 577 21.36 15.05 12.66
N LYS A 578 21.40 15.96 13.64
CA LYS A 578 20.23 16.34 14.45
C LYS A 578 19.10 16.86 13.58
N GLU A 579 19.39 17.74 12.62
CA GLU A 579 18.40 18.25 11.68
C GLU A 579 17.84 17.16 10.78
N ASP A 580 18.68 16.25 10.28
CA ASP A 580 18.24 15.08 9.51
C ASP A 580 17.31 14.18 10.32
N ILE A 581 17.61 13.90 11.60
CA ILE A 581 16.75 13.13 12.51
C ILE A 581 15.41 13.84 12.72
N ALA A 582 15.44 15.14 13.03
CA ALA A 582 14.24 15.93 13.22
C ALA A 582 13.38 15.98 11.96
N PHE A 583 14.01 16.06 10.78
CA PHE A 583 13.33 15.97 9.49
C PHE A 583 12.62 14.62 9.31
N GLN A 584 13.27 13.49 9.59
CA GLN A 584 12.63 12.18 9.49
C GLN A 584 11.42 12.05 10.44
N ILE A 585 11.54 12.55 11.67
CA ILE A 585 10.44 12.54 12.67
C ILE A 585 9.28 13.44 12.20
N ARG A 586 9.56 14.65 11.74
CA ARG A 586 8.54 15.57 11.22
C ARG A 586 7.84 15.00 9.98
N MET A 587 8.59 14.37 9.08
CA MET A 587 8.02 13.74 7.88
C MET A 587 7.20 12.49 8.21
N ARG A 588 7.55 11.74 9.27
CA ARG A 588 6.71 10.67 9.81
C ARG A 588 5.36 11.22 10.29
N GLU A 589 5.37 12.27 11.10
CA GLU A 589 4.14 12.92 11.58
C GLU A 589 3.30 13.48 10.41
N ASN A 590 3.96 14.07 9.41
CA ASN A 590 3.27 14.54 8.21
C ASN A 590 2.54 13.39 7.48
N LEU A 591 3.12 12.19 7.39
CA LEU A 591 2.43 11.03 6.81
C LEU A 591 1.19 10.63 7.61
N GLU A 592 1.22 10.73 8.94
CA GLU A 592 0.08 10.44 9.80
C GLU A 592 -1.10 11.39 9.58
N HIS A 593 -0.80 12.64 9.20
CA HIS A 593 -1.79 13.67 8.93
C HIS A 593 -2.24 13.74 7.47
N THR A 594 -1.43 13.31 6.50
CA THR A 594 -1.72 13.49 5.07
C THR A 594 -2.21 12.24 4.38
N VAL A 595 -1.83 11.05 4.85
CA VAL A 595 -2.22 9.77 4.26
C VAL A 595 -3.35 9.16 5.11
N PRO A 596 -4.55 8.90 4.57
CA PRO A 596 -5.64 8.31 5.35
C PRO A 596 -5.42 6.83 5.67
N GLN A 597 -6.28 6.27 6.52
CA GLN A 597 -6.36 4.80 6.70
C GLN A 597 -7.18 4.15 5.60
N CYS A 598 -8.28 4.77 5.21
CA CYS A 598 -9.14 4.34 4.13
C CYS A 598 -9.82 5.54 3.48
N ILE A 599 -10.32 5.35 2.26
CA ILE A 599 -11.10 6.35 1.52
C ILE A 599 -12.17 5.65 0.69
N VAL A 600 -13.27 6.32 0.41
CA VAL A 600 -14.34 5.82 -0.47
C VAL A 600 -14.36 6.65 -1.76
N ILE A 601 -14.27 5.99 -2.91
CA ILE A 601 -14.34 6.61 -4.23
C ILE A 601 -15.44 5.90 -5.03
N GLY A 602 -16.60 6.52 -5.15
CA GLY A 602 -17.75 5.94 -5.87
C GLY A 602 -18.14 4.57 -5.29
N PRO A 603 -18.08 3.48 -6.08
CA PRO A 603 -18.42 2.13 -5.59
C PRO A 603 -17.29 1.44 -4.81
N PHE A 604 -16.12 2.06 -4.66
CA PHE A 604 -14.92 1.44 -4.10
C PHE A 604 -14.60 1.93 -2.68
N TRP A 605 -14.41 1.00 -1.76
CA TRP A 605 -13.83 1.20 -0.45
C TRP A 605 -12.36 0.80 -0.51
N ILE A 606 -11.47 1.77 -0.32
CA ILE A 606 -10.03 1.59 -0.53
C ILE A 606 -9.32 1.55 0.82
N ASN A 607 -8.65 0.45 1.09
CA ASN A 607 -7.74 0.30 2.22
C ASN A 607 -6.36 0.86 1.87
N VAL A 608 -5.91 1.88 2.61
CA VAL A 608 -4.56 2.46 2.49
C VAL A 608 -3.72 2.15 3.74
N GLN A 609 -4.34 1.64 4.80
CA GLN A 609 -3.71 1.45 6.10
C GLN A 609 -2.38 0.68 6.03
N PRO A 610 -2.26 -0.47 5.34
CA PRO A 610 -0.99 -1.20 5.28
C PRO A 610 0.14 -0.38 4.63
N LEU A 611 -0.18 0.37 3.56
CA LEU A 611 0.79 1.24 2.90
C LEU A 611 1.18 2.42 3.79
N ARG A 612 0.20 3.07 4.44
CA ARG A 612 0.43 4.14 5.42
C ARG A 612 1.39 3.68 6.53
N GLU A 613 1.11 2.52 7.14
CA GLU A 613 1.93 1.94 8.19
C GLU A 613 3.36 1.63 7.71
N ALA A 614 3.51 1.10 6.50
CA ALA A 614 4.82 0.84 5.90
C ALA A 614 5.65 2.13 5.71
N LEU A 615 5.03 3.21 5.23
CA LEU A 615 5.70 4.50 5.03
C LEU A 615 6.10 5.16 6.37
N ILE A 616 5.21 5.13 7.36
CA ILE A 616 5.48 5.63 8.72
C ILE A 616 6.64 4.84 9.34
N ARG A 617 6.56 3.51 9.28
CA ARG A 617 7.61 2.62 9.78
C ARG A 617 8.94 2.89 9.09
N LYS A 618 8.95 3.13 7.77
CA LYS A 618 10.17 3.46 7.03
C LYS A 618 10.84 4.74 7.56
N ARG A 619 10.07 5.81 7.80
CA ARG A 619 10.61 7.05 8.42
C ARG A 619 11.14 6.81 9.84
N GLN A 620 10.46 5.99 10.64
CA GLN A 620 10.93 5.60 11.97
C GLN A 620 12.25 4.81 11.90
N GLU A 621 12.38 3.86 10.97
CA GLU A 621 13.60 3.08 10.74
C GLU A 621 14.76 4.01 10.35
N LEU A 622 14.54 4.99 9.47
CA LEU A 622 15.57 5.97 9.09
C LEU A 622 16.02 6.84 10.27
N ALA A 623 15.07 7.36 11.07
CA ALA A 623 15.39 8.15 12.26
C ALA A 623 16.18 7.33 13.30
N ALA A 624 15.75 6.09 13.57
CA ALA A 624 16.44 5.19 14.48
C ALA A 624 17.85 4.82 14.00
N ALA A 625 18.01 4.64 12.69
CA ALA A 625 19.31 4.33 12.09
C ALA A 625 20.29 5.51 12.21
N LEU A 626 19.82 6.75 12.02
CA LEU A 626 20.62 7.96 12.24
C LEU A 626 21.03 8.13 13.71
N LEU A 627 20.10 7.90 14.65
CA LEU A 627 20.41 7.91 16.09
C LEU A 627 21.48 6.89 16.44
N LYS A 628 21.34 5.65 15.95
CA LYS A 628 22.33 4.58 16.16
C LYS A 628 23.69 4.93 15.57
N MET A 629 23.72 5.51 14.36
CA MET A 629 24.95 5.97 13.71
C MET A 629 25.63 7.08 14.53
N LEU A 630 24.87 8.04 15.06
CA LEU A 630 25.41 9.10 15.92
C LEU A 630 25.97 8.51 17.22
N THR A 631 25.27 7.58 17.86
CA THR A 631 25.76 6.85 19.04
C THR A 631 27.11 6.16 18.75
N GLU A 632 27.24 5.48 17.61
CA GLU A 632 28.49 4.85 17.19
C GLU A 632 29.63 5.89 16.97
N LYS A 633 29.32 7.03 16.33
CA LYS A 633 30.28 8.14 16.16
C LYS A 633 30.79 8.66 17.51
N LEU A 634 29.89 8.84 18.48
CA LEU A 634 30.26 9.32 19.83
C LEU A 634 31.04 8.28 20.64
N ARG A 635 30.69 7.00 20.49
CA ARG A 635 31.45 5.88 21.10
C ARG A 635 32.92 5.89 20.67
N ILE A 636 33.17 6.07 19.36
CA ILE A 636 34.54 6.14 18.82
C ILE A 636 35.27 7.37 19.36
N LYS A 637 34.65 8.57 19.28
CA LYS A 637 35.26 9.80 19.82
C LYS A 637 35.60 9.69 21.31
N THR A 638 34.73 9.07 22.10
CA THR A 638 34.93 8.86 23.54
C THR A 638 36.03 7.83 23.80
N ALA A 639 36.11 6.76 23.00
CA ALA A 639 37.19 5.79 23.06
C ALA A 639 38.55 6.44 22.81
N ASP A 640 38.65 7.34 21.83
CA ASP A 640 39.89 8.05 21.52
C ASP A 640 40.37 8.89 22.71
N VAL A 641 39.46 9.58 23.41
CA VAL A 641 39.79 10.36 24.61
C VAL A 641 40.29 9.46 25.73
N ILE A 642 39.62 8.32 25.97
CA ILE A 642 40.07 7.32 26.96
C ILE A 642 41.46 6.80 26.61
N THR A 643 41.73 6.49 25.34
CA THR A 643 43.04 6.03 24.87
C THR A 643 44.13 7.07 25.15
N CYS A 644 43.85 8.37 24.96
CA CYS A 644 44.78 9.43 25.33
C CYS A 644 45.07 9.47 26.84
N TYR A 645 44.05 9.33 27.69
CA TYR A 645 44.26 9.25 29.14
C TYR A 645 45.10 8.04 29.54
N ASN A 646 44.86 6.88 28.91
CA ASN A 646 45.63 5.67 29.16
C ASN A 646 47.10 5.84 28.75
N ALA A 647 47.37 6.47 27.60
CA ALA A 647 48.74 6.77 27.16
C ALA A 647 49.49 7.68 28.14
N ILE A 648 48.82 8.68 28.73
CA ILE A 648 49.39 9.52 29.80
C ILE A 648 49.76 8.66 31.02
N ASN A 649 48.84 7.79 31.45
CA ASN A 649 49.08 6.91 32.59
C ASN A 649 50.22 5.91 32.33
N GLU A 650 50.30 5.33 31.13
CA GLU A 650 51.36 4.42 30.72
C GLU A 650 52.73 5.10 30.80
N ARG A 651 52.86 6.30 30.22
CA ARG A 651 54.12 7.07 30.24
C ARG A 651 54.52 7.48 31.66
N MET A 652 53.55 7.92 32.46
CA MET A 652 53.79 8.36 33.83
C MET A 652 54.15 7.18 34.77
N CYS A 653 53.61 5.99 34.54
CA CYS A 653 53.84 4.81 35.38
C CYS A 653 54.97 3.91 34.86
N GLU A 654 55.83 4.41 33.95
CA GLU A 654 57.01 3.68 33.50
C GLU A 654 57.91 3.35 34.70
N LYS A 655 58.40 2.11 34.76
CA LYS A 655 59.26 1.68 35.85
C LYS A 655 60.63 2.37 35.73
N PRO A 656 61.07 3.14 36.73
CA PRO A 656 62.35 3.83 36.65
C PRO A 656 63.52 2.85 36.68
N VAL A 657 64.45 3.01 35.75
CA VAL A 657 65.67 2.17 35.61
C VAL A 657 66.91 2.87 36.16
N SER A 658 66.86 4.21 36.27
CA SER A 658 67.93 5.04 36.79
C SER A 658 67.36 6.34 37.38
N ILE A 659 68.19 7.09 38.10
CA ILE A 659 67.79 8.39 38.68
C ILE A 659 67.48 9.41 37.57
N GLU A 660 68.24 9.40 36.48
CA GLU A 660 68.01 10.25 35.30
C GLU A 660 66.62 9.98 34.70
N HIS A 661 66.21 8.70 34.63
CA HIS A 661 64.89 8.33 34.13
C HIS A 661 63.76 8.84 35.05
N ILE A 662 63.94 8.84 36.38
CA ILE A 662 62.95 9.42 37.30
C ILE A 662 62.76 10.91 37.01
N TYR A 663 63.85 11.65 36.80
CA TYR A 663 63.75 13.09 36.53
C TYR A 663 63.18 13.41 35.14
N ASP A 664 63.41 12.56 34.13
CA ASP A 664 62.73 12.66 32.82
C ASP A 664 61.22 12.46 32.96
N ILE A 665 60.80 11.42 33.68
CA ILE A 665 59.37 11.18 33.95
C ILE A 665 58.77 12.34 34.76
N ARG A 666 59.48 12.85 35.78
CA ARG A 666 59.02 14.02 36.56
C ARG A 666 58.87 15.27 35.70
N ALA A 667 59.80 15.54 34.78
CA ALA A 667 59.69 16.66 33.85
C ALA A 667 58.43 16.55 32.99
N TYR A 668 58.15 15.36 32.44
CA TYR A 668 56.89 15.10 31.73
C TYR A 668 55.65 15.26 32.62
N MET A 669 55.71 14.82 33.88
CA MET A 669 54.61 14.93 34.84
C MET A 669 54.21 16.38 35.15
N GLU A 670 55.10 17.36 34.95
CA GLU A 670 54.75 18.78 35.09
C GLU A 670 53.82 19.27 33.95
N ASP A 671 53.89 18.66 32.76
CA ASP A 671 53.02 18.97 31.62
C ASP A 671 51.66 18.22 31.67
N VAL A 672 51.57 17.15 32.49
CA VAL A 672 50.38 16.29 32.58
C VAL A 672 49.09 17.03 32.99
N PRO A 673 49.08 17.94 33.98
CA PRO A 673 47.87 18.69 34.32
C PRO A 673 47.28 19.46 33.14
N GLU A 674 48.12 20.08 32.30
CA GLU A 674 47.67 20.83 31.13
C GLU A 674 47.12 19.89 30.04
N LEU A 675 47.79 18.74 29.81
CA LEU A 675 47.30 17.68 28.93
C LEU A 675 45.91 17.17 29.36
N VAL A 676 45.70 16.95 30.65
CA VAL A 676 44.43 16.48 31.22
C VAL A 676 43.31 17.50 30.98
N VAL A 677 43.55 18.79 31.21
CA VAL A 677 42.58 19.87 30.96
C VAL A 677 42.19 19.92 29.48
N ARG A 678 43.15 19.81 28.56
CA ARG A 678 42.85 19.76 27.11
C ARG A 678 41.94 18.58 26.74
N LEU A 679 42.16 17.42 27.35
CA LEU A 679 41.30 16.25 27.14
C LEU A 679 39.91 16.41 27.78
N GLU A 680 39.81 17.08 28.94
CA GLU A 680 38.53 17.42 29.56
C GLU A 680 37.70 18.34 28.68
N ASP A 681 38.31 19.36 28.07
CA ASP A 681 37.62 20.27 27.15
C ASP A 681 37.18 19.57 25.86
N ARG A 682 38.01 18.66 25.32
CA ARG A 682 37.59 17.79 24.21
C ARG A 682 36.40 16.93 24.61
N MET A 683 36.40 16.35 25.80
CA MET A 683 35.28 15.56 26.32
C MET A 683 34.01 16.41 26.51
N ARG A 684 34.15 17.67 26.97
CA ARG A 684 33.05 18.64 27.08
C ARG A 684 32.40 18.90 25.72
N GLY A 685 33.19 19.02 24.66
CA GLY A 685 32.70 19.10 23.28
C GLY A 685 31.85 17.87 22.88
N ILE A 686 32.33 16.68 23.22
CA ILE A 686 31.61 15.42 22.95
C ILE A 686 30.31 15.33 23.78
N LEU A 687 30.27 15.88 25.00
CA LEU A 687 29.05 15.92 25.83
C LEU A 687 27.93 16.72 25.18
N TYR A 688 28.23 17.87 24.56
CA TYR A 688 27.22 18.62 23.81
C TYR A 688 26.62 17.79 22.66
N GLU A 689 27.40 16.91 22.04
CA GLU A 689 26.88 16.00 21.03
C GLU A 689 26.03 14.87 21.65
N TYR A 690 26.35 14.39 22.86
CA TYR A 690 25.49 13.45 23.60
C TYR A 690 24.15 14.07 24.00
N GLU A 691 24.10 15.37 24.32
CA GLU A 691 22.85 16.08 24.63
C GLU A 691 21.85 16.04 23.45
N ILE A 692 22.35 15.93 22.21
CA ILE A 692 21.49 15.73 21.03
C ILE A 692 20.71 14.42 21.15
N LEU A 693 21.37 13.33 21.56
CA LEU A 693 20.73 12.02 21.75
C LEU A 693 19.71 12.08 22.89
N GLU A 694 20.04 12.77 23.98
CA GLU A 694 19.13 12.99 25.10
C GLU A 694 17.90 13.81 24.68
N GLY A 695 18.09 14.81 23.81
CA GLY A 695 17.00 15.61 23.23
C GLY A 695 16.00 14.80 22.40
N PHE A 696 16.42 13.67 21.83
CA PHE A 696 15.54 12.71 21.15
C PHE A 696 15.10 11.55 22.05
N LEU A 697 15.42 11.59 23.34
CA LEU A 697 15.15 10.52 24.31
C LEU A 697 15.73 9.17 23.87
N HIS A 698 16.89 9.20 23.20
CA HIS A 698 17.56 8.00 22.71
C HIS A 698 18.35 7.33 23.85
N ASN A 699 17.96 6.10 24.18
CA ASN A 699 18.65 5.31 25.20
C ASN A 699 19.99 4.79 24.68
N LEU A 700 21.06 5.15 25.39
CA LEU A 700 22.38 4.59 25.13
C LEU A 700 22.45 3.13 25.62
N PRO A 701 23.16 2.23 24.93
CA PRO A 701 23.54 0.94 25.47
C PRO A 701 24.35 1.09 26.77
N ASP A 702 24.18 0.18 27.74
CA ASP A 702 24.86 0.24 29.04
C ASP A 702 26.38 0.36 28.92
N ALA A 703 26.98 -0.32 27.95
CA ALA A 703 28.42 -0.26 27.69
C ALA A 703 28.87 1.15 27.26
N ASP A 704 28.12 1.79 26.34
CA ASP A 704 28.43 3.14 25.84
C ASP A 704 28.16 4.19 26.93
N PHE A 705 27.11 3.99 27.73
CA PHE A 705 26.83 4.81 28.90
C PHE A 705 27.95 4.73 29.95
N GLN A 706 28.39 3.52 30.30
CA GLN A 706 29.49 3.31 31.22
C GLN A 706 30.79 3.92 30.67
N GLN A 707 31.05 3.78 29.37
CA GLN A 707 32.19 4.41 28.72
C GLN A 707 32.17 5.94 28.84
N LYS A 708 31.03 6.59 28.59
CA LYS A 708 30.83 8.05 28.77
C LYS A 708 31.22 8.46 30.19
N TRP A 709 30.71 7.78 31.22
CA TRP A 709 31.01 8.13 32.61
C TRP A 709 32.43 7.81 33.04
N ASN A 710 33.01 6.72 32.52
CA ASN A 710 34.42 6.40 32.74
C ASN A 710 35.32 7.51 32.17
N ALA A 711 35.05 7.97 30.93
CA ALA A 711 35.75 9.09 30.31
C ALA A 711 35.72 10.36 31.17
N LEU A 712 34.57 10.67 31.79
CA LEU A 712 34.42 11.82 32.70
C LEU A 712 35.14 11.63 34.04
N ALA A 713 35.38 10.39 34.47
CA ALA A 713 36.10 10.08 35.71
C ALA A 713 37.63 10.04 35.53
N HIS A 714 38.12 9.79 34.32
CA HIS A 714 39.56 9.68 34.02
C HIS A 714 40.42 10.88 34.47
N PRO A 715 40.01 12.15 34.29
CA PRO A 715 40.82 13.30 34.73
C PRO A 715 41.22 13.20 36.21
N ARG A 716 40.25 12.93 37.08
CA ARG A 716 40.48 12.75 38.52
C ARG A 716 41.32 11.52 38.80
N SER A 717 41.11 10.44 38.05
CA SER A 717 41.88 9.20 38.18
C SER A 717 43.36 9.41 37.85
N VAL A 718 43.66 10.06 36.72
CA VAL A 718 45.03 10.38 36.27
C VAL A 718 45.73 11.29 37.27
N LEU A 719 45.07 12.37 37.73
CA LEU A 719 45.66 13.28 38.71
C LEU A 719 45.90 12.59 40.07
N LYS A 720 45.01 11.69 40.49
CA LYS A 720 45.23 10.88 41.70
C LYS A 720 46.41 9.92 41.52
N GLN A 721 46.49 9.25 40.37
CA GLN A 721 47.60 8.36 40.05
C GLN A 721 48.93 9.12 40.03
N MET A 722 48.94 10.35 39.53
CA MET A 722 50.11 11.23 39.53
C MET A 722 50.66 11.48 40.94
N VAL A 723 49.80 11.67 41.94
CA VAL A 723 50.24 11.81 43.34
C VAL A 723 50.91 10.53 43.84
N SER A 724 50.29 9.36 43.58
CA SER A 724 50.87 8.06 43.97
C SER A 724 52.19 7.77 43.24
N VAL A 725 52.33 8.18 41.98
CA VAL A 725 53.58 8.07 41.23
C VAL A 725 54.65 9.00 41.81
N LYS A 726 54.30 10.23 42.24
CA LYS A 726 55.25 11.12 42.93
C LYS A 726 55.77 10.47 44.23
N GLU A 727 54.90 9.89 45.05
CA GLU A 727 55.27 9.14 46.26
C GLU A 727 56.16 7.91 45.94
N PHE A 728 55.81 7.14 44.91
CA PHE A 728 56.62 6.01 44.45
C PHE A 728 58.01 6.47 43.98
N HIS A 729 58.10 7.57 43.23
CA HIS A 729 59.38 8.14 42.82
C HIS A 729 60.23 8.57 44.01
N GLU A 730 59.68 9.17 45.07
CA GLU A 730 60.46 9.47 46.28
C GLU A 730 61.11 8.20 46.88
N SER A 731 60.36 7.09 46.96
CA SER A 731 60.91 5.82 47.45
C SER A 731 61.99 5.22 46.53
N GLU A 732 61.86 5.40 45.22
CA GLU A 732 62.84 4.92 44.24
C GLU A 732 64.09 5.81 44.22
N VAL A 733 63.96 7.12 44.46
CA VAL A 733 65.11 8.04 44.64
C VAL A 733 65.95 7.56 45.83
N ASP A 734 65.34 7.20 46.95
CA ASP A 734 66.06 6.63 48.10
C ASP A 734 66.76 5.30 47.76
N ARG A 735 66.12 4.43 46.98
CA ARG A 735 66.71 3.18 46.50
C ARG A 735 67.93 3.44 45.62
N PHE A 736 67.81 4.33 44.63
CA PHE A 736 68.91 4.68 43.74
C PHE A 736 70.01 5.46 44.47
N ARG A 737 69.69 6.23 45.51
CA ARG A 737 70.68 6.87 46.37
C ARG A 737 71.50 5.84 47.15
N LYS A 738 70.87 4.81 47.71
CA LYS A 738 71.58 3.68 48.35
C LYS A 738 72.46 2.93 47.34
N GLN A 739 71.94 2.69 46.13
CA GLN A 739 72.73 2.10 45.06
C GLN A 739 73.93 2.98 44.68
N GLN A 740 73.74 4.29 44.59
CA GLN A 740 74.80 5.25 44.28
C GLN A 740 75.93 5.21 45.31
N PHE A 741 75.62 5.11 46.61
CA PHE A 741 76.65 4.93 47.64
C PHE A 741 77.40 3.61 47.50
N ALA A 742 76.71 2.51 47.16
CA ALA A 742 77.35 1.23 46.92
C ALA A 742 78.25 1.27 45.66
N ASP A 743 77.78 1.93 44.60
CA ASP A 743 78.53 2.15 43.36
C ASP A 743 79.75 3.06 43.63
N GLU A 744 79.63 4.10 44.47
CA GLU A 744 80.74 4.98 44.88
C GLU A 744 81.82 4.22 45.68
N ALA A 745 81.40 3.37 46.61
CA ALA A 745 82.33 2.51 47.34
C ALA A 745 83.06 1.53 46.39
N ALA A 746 82.32 0.90 45.47
CA ALA A 746 82.90 -0.01 44.48
C ALA A 746 83.82 0.71 43.48
N PHE A 747 83.45 1.93 43.07
CA PHE A 747 84.24 2.79 42.20
C PHE A 747 85.55 3.18 42.87
N THR A 748 85.49 3.63 44.13
CA THR A 748 86.68 3.99 44.93
C THR A 748 87.60 2.80 45.10
N ALA A 749 87.06 1.63 45.44
CA ALA A 749 87.83 0.40 45.53
C ALA A 749 88.49 0.03 44.18
N SER A 750 87.78 0.21 43.06
CA SER A 750 88.33 -0.03 41.72
C SER A 750 89.45 0.94 41.36
N ILE A 751 89.37 2.20 41.77
CA ILE A 751 90.46 3.18 41.62
C ILE A 751 91.67 2.73 42.43
N GLU A 752 91.48 2.36 43.70
CA GLU A 752 92.55 1.88 44.58
C GLU A 752 93.22 0.62 44.03
N ASP A 753 92.43 -0.37 43.59
CA ASP A 753 92.92 -1.61 43.00
C ASP A 753 93.72 -1.37 41.72
N ILE A 754 93.22 -0.53 40.81
CA ILE A 754 93.93 -0.18 39.57
C ILE A 754 95.18 0.65 39.87
N ASN A 755 95.12 1.59 40.82
CA ASN A 755 96.27 2.38 41.22
C ASN A 755 97.37 1.51 41.85
N ALA A 756 96.99 0.58 42.74
CA ALA A 756 97.91 -0.38 43.35
C ALA A 756 98.49 -1.33 42.31
N TYR A 757 97.67 -1.81 41.36
CA TYR A 757 98.10 -2.66 40.28
C TYR A 757 99.07 -1.93 39.34
N ILE A 758 98.74 -0.72 38.90
CA ILE A 758 99.62 0.13 38.08
C ILE A 758 100.93 0.41 38.81
N SER A 759 100.88 0.78 40.09
CA SER A 759 102.09 1.02 40.90
C SER A 759 102.98 -0.21 40.96
N LYS A 760 102.42 -1.41 41.19
CA LYS A 760 103.19 -2.66 41.15
C LYS A 760 103.69 -2.99 39.74
N PHE A 761 102.85 -2.79 38.73
CA PHE A 761 103.16 -3.11 37.34
C PHE A 761 104.29 -2.23 36.80
N THR A 762 104.33 -0.95 37.18
CA THR A 762 105.41 0.00 36.80
C THR A 762 106.79 -0.36 37.34
N THR A 763 106.88 -1.26 38.33
CA THR A 763 108.16 -1.82 38.81
C THR A 763 108.71 -2.96 37.95
N LEU A 764 107.97 -3.40 36.94
CA LEU A 764 108.47 -4.35 35.95
C LEU A 764 109.23 -3.58 34.87
N TYR A 765 110.42 -4.05 34.50
CA TYR A 765 111.32 -3.40 33.55
C TYR A 765 112.12 -4.40 32.70
N ASP A 766 111.53 -5.58 32.46
CA ASP A 766 112.19 -6.65 31.72
C ASP A 766 112.16 -6.37 30.20
N VAL A 767 113.33 -6.02 29.67
CA VAL A 767 113.57 -5.76 28.25
C VAL A 767 113.21 -6.96 27.36
N SER A 768 113.24 -8.20 27.88
CA SER A 768 112.89 -9.39 27.10
C SER A 768 111.38 -9.62 26.94
N LYS A 769 110.55 -8.90 27.69
CA LYS A 769 109.08 -9.09 27.76
C LYS A 769 108.26 -7.95 27.19
N VAL A 770 108.82 -7.18 26.27
CA VAL A 770 108.19 -5.98 25.67
C VAL A 770 106.80 -6.23 25.12
N SER A 771 106.58 -7.37 24.45
CA SER A 771 105.28 -7.72 23.87
C SER A 771 104.21 -7.89 24.95
N GLU A 772 104.49 -8.67 25.99
CA GLU A 772 103.62 -8.88 27.16
C GLU A 772 103.32 -7.56 27.88
N MET A 773 104.37 -6.76 28.13
CA MET A 773 104.26 -5.49 28.83
C MET A 773 103.41 -4.48 28.04
N SER A 774 103.56 -4.39 26.72
CA SER A 774 102.76 -3.48 25.88
C SER A 774 101.27 -3.82 25.81
N VAL A 775 100.91 -5.11 25.89
CA VAL A 775 99.51 -5.56 25.88
C VAL A 775 98.85 -5.17 27.19
N GLU A 776 99.52 -5.44 28.30
CA GLU A 776 99.00 -5.17 29.63
C GLU A 776 98.89 -3.66 29.91
N VAL A 777 99.88 -2.87 29.48
CA VAL A 777 99.81 -1.40 29.49
C VAL A 777 98.57 -0.87 28.74
N ARG A 778 98.28 -1.41 27.54
CA ARG A 778 97.12 -0.99 26.74
C ARG A 778 95.80 -1.34 27.45
N ARG A 779 95.74 -2.52 28.07
CA ARG A 779 94.58 -2.96 28.88
C ARG A 779 94.35 -2.00 30.05
N LEU A 780 95.38 -1.72 30.85
CA LEU A 780 95.29 -0.82 32.01
C LEU A 780 94.91 0.60 31.60
N TRP A 781 95.46 1.12 30.51
CA TRP A 781 95.10 2.44 29.99
C TRP A 781 93.61 2.53 29.64
N LYS A 782 93.07 1.49 28.99
CA LYS A 782 91.64 1.41 28.68
C LYS A 782 90.79 1.38 29.94
N THR A 783 91.18 0.58 30.94
CA THR A 783 90.46 0.50 32.22
C THR A 783 90.47 1.83 32.98
N VAL A 784 91.59 2.57 32.99
CA VAL A 784 91.66 3.92 33.58
C VAL A 784 90.73 4.90 32.85
N GLN A 785 90.63 4.82 31.52
CA GLN A 785 89.69 5.65 30.75
C GLN A 785 88.23 5.30 31.07
N GLU A 786 87.89 4.01 31.15
CA GLU A 786 86.53 3.56 31.51
C GLU A 786 86.13 4.04 32.92
N LEU A 787 87.07 4.05 33.89
CA LEU A 787 86.83 4.61 35.22
C LEU A 787 86.61 6.13 35.19
N ILE A 788 87.30 6.88 34.34
CA ILE A 788 87.05 8.32 34.18
C ILE A 788 85.63 8.55 33.63
N ASP A 789 85.21 7.79 32.62
CA ASP A 789 83.88 7.91 32.02
C ASP A 789 82.77 7.53 33.02
N GLN A 790 82.99 6.47 33.82
CA GLN A 790 82.10 6.12 34.93
C GLN A 790 82.03 7.23 35.98
N GLY A 791 83.17 7.83 36.34
CA GLY A 791 83.22 8.97 37.26
C GLY A 791 82.38 10.16 36.80
N HIS A 792 82.37 10.46 35.49
CA HIS A 792 81.50 11.50 34.93
C HIS A 792 80.01 11.17 35.05
N ILE A 793 79.63 9.92 34.79
CA ILE A 793 78.23 9.47 34.97
C ILE A 793 77.82 9.59 36.43
N MET A 794 78.69 9.17 37.36
CA MET A 794 78.44 9.27 38.78
C MET A 794 78.30 10.72 39.24
N ASN A 795 79.13 11.64 38.73
CA ASN A 795 79.02 13.07 39.04
C ASN A 795 77.71 13.69 38.54
N ARG A 796 77.24 13.31 37.35
CA ARG A 796 75.89 13.71 36.89
C ARG A 796 74.79 13.19 37.82
N ARG A 797 74.94 11.97 38.36
CA ARG A 797 74.02 11.45 39.38
C ARG A 797 74.14 12.19 40.71
N GLN A 798 75.35 12.55 41.14
CA GLN A 798 75.56 13.37 42.35
C GLN A 798 74.84 14.72 42.21
N GLU A 799 74.88 15.36 41.05
CA GLU A 799 74.12 16.60 40.79
C GLU A 799 72.61 16.38 40.99
N LEU A 800 72.05 15.29 40.44
CA LEU A 800 70.63 14.95 40.60
C LEU A 800 70.23 14.58 42.03
N PHE A 801 71.18 14.13 42.86
CA PHE A 801 70.98 13.88 44.29
C PHE A 801 71.33 15.08 45.18
N GLU A 802 71.79 16.20 44.60
CA GLU A 802 72.30 17.38 45.31
C GLU A 802 73.48 17.07 46.24
N MET A 803 74.34 16.14 45.82
CA MET A 803 75.53 15.69 46.53
C MET A 803 76.80 16.33 45.96
N ALA A 804 77.88 16.31 46.74
CA ALA A 804 79.16 16.86 46.30
C ALA A 804 79.73 16.03 45.12
N PRO A 805 80.38 16.67 44.13
CA PRO A 805 81.00 15.96 43.02
C PRO A 805 82.19 15.14 43.52
N ILE A 806 82.30 13.91 43.01
CA ILE A 806 83.44 13.02 43.21
C ILE A 806 84.64 13.61 42.47
N SER A 807 85.74 13.82 43.20
CA SER A 807 86.99 14.31 42.61
C SER A 807 87.63 13.24 41.73
N LEU A 808 87.82 13.56 40.45
CA LEU A 808 88.51 12.69 39.49
C LEU A 808 90.01 13.04 39.36
N ASN A 809 90.51 13.99 40.16
CA ASN A 809 91.90 14.45 40.06
C ASN A 809 92.90 13.30 40.22
N ASN A 810 92.69 12.41 41.19
CA ASN A 810 93.55 11.25 41.42
C ASN A 810 93.62 10.32 40.19
N LEU A 811 92.50 10.15 39.46
CA LEU A 811 92.45 9.34 38.24
C LEU A 811 93.14 10.04 37.06
N TYR A 812 93.00 11.36 36.93
CA TYR A 812 93.73 12.13 35.91
C TYR A 812 95.23 12.15 36.20
N GLU A 813 95.64 12.30 37.46
CA GLU A 813 97.02 12.20 37.90
C GLU A 813 97.59 10.80 37.64
N LEU A 814 96.86 9.74 37.99
CA LEU A 814 97.26 8.36 37.70
C LEU A 814 97.42 8.13 36.20
N ARG A 815 96.48 8.61 35.38
CA ARG A 815 96.57 8.54 33.91
C ARG A 815 97.78 9.30 33.38
N SER A 816 98.05 10.49 33.91
CA SER A 816 99.19 11.32 33.54
C SER A 816 100.51 10.62 33.91
N ASN A 817 100.64 10.12 35.13
CA ASN A 817 101.84 9.44 35.62
C ASN A 817 102.09 8.12 34.88
N PHE A 818 101.03 7.40 34.51
CA PHE A 818 101.13 6.16 33.74
C PHE A 818 101.43 6.39 32.24
N SER A 819 101.29 7.62 31.72
CA SER A 819 101.43 7.93 30.29
C SER A 819 102.84 7.66 29.76
N ALA A 820 103.88 8.14 30.45
CA ALA A 820 105.27 7.93 30.05
C ALA A 820 105.64 6.45 30.08
N TYR A 821 105.21 5.73 31.13
CA TYR A 821 105.42 4.28 31.23
C TYR A 821 104.71 3.52 30.12
N ARG A 822 103.49 3.95 29.75
CA ARG A 822 102.80 3.39 28.60
C ARG A 822 103.59 3.59 27.32
N GLU A 823 103.99 4.84 27.08
CA GLU A 823 104.64 5.26 25.86
C GLU A 823 105.95 4.50 25.64
N LEU A 824 106.75 4.30 26.70
CA LEU A 824 107.94 3.44 26.68
C LEU A 824 107.67 2.06 26.08
N TRP A 825 106.75 1.29 26.66
CA TRP A 825 106.50 -0.09 26.23
C TRP A 825 105.77 -0.17 24.89
N THR A 826 104.94 0.82 24.55
CA THR A 826 104.31 0.85 23.23
C THR A 826 105.30 1.20 22.13
N VAL A 827 106.15 2.21 22.34
CA VAL A 827 107.18 2.62 21.36
C VAL A 827 108.21 1.50 21.19
N ALA A 828 108.65 0.86 22.27
CA ALA A 828 109.55 -0.30 22.20
C ALA A 828 108.92 -1.49 21.47
N ALA A 829 107.65 -1.81 21.74
CA ALA A 829 106.96 -2.91 21.05
C ALA A 829 106.70 -2.62 19.58
N ASP A 830 106.34 -1.39 19.25
CA ASP A 830 106.11 -0.96 17.88
C ASP A 830 107.45 -0.95 17.11
N TYR A 831 108.56 -0.56 17.74
CA TYR A 831 109.90 -0.69 17.17
C TYR A 831 110.29 -2.14 16.90
N LEU A 832 110.13 -3.07 17.85
CA LEU A 832 110.52 -4.47 17.63
C LEU A 832 109.73 -5.10 16.46
N LYS A 833 108.45 -4.75 16.32
CA LYS A 833 107.66 -5.15 15.14
C LYS A 833 108.20 -4.53 13.86
N LEU A 834 108.54 -3.25 13.88
CA LEU A 834 109.12 -2.57 12.73
C LEU A 834 110.46 -3.20 12.35
N GLU A 835 111.36 -3.45 13.31
CA GLU A 835 112.64 -4.12 13.10
C GLU A 835 112.47 -5.52 12.50
N GLU A 836 111.54 -6.33 13.02
CA GLU A 836 111.19 -7.63 12.45
C GLU A 836 110.76 -7.51 10.97
N THR A 837 109.92 -6.50 10.66
CA THR A 837 109.50 -6.25 9.26
C THR A 837 110.63 -5.73 8.38
N TRP A 838 111.59 -4.98 8.92
CA TRP A 838 112.71 -4.43 8.16
C TRP A 838 113.77 -5.50 7.86
N ILE A 839 113.95 -6.44 8.78
CA ILE A 839 114.94 -7.52 8.66
C ILE A 839 114.39 -8.71 7.86
N GLY A 840 113.17 -9.15 8.16
CA GLY A 840 112.62 -10.40 7.62
C GLY A 840 112.03 -10.32 6.21
N ASN A 841 111.66 -9.12 5.74
CA ASN A 841 111.12 -8.95 4.39
C ASN A 841 112.23 -8.94 3.32
N PRO A 842 111.98 -9.45 2.09
CA PRO A 842 112.93 -9.35 0.98
C PRO A 842 113.46 -7.93 0.79
N LEU A 843 114.78 -7.75 0.69
CA LEU A 843 115.42 -6.43 0.62
C LEU A 843 114.88 -5.55 -0.53
N ALA A 844 114.44 -6.16 -1.63
CA ALA A 844 113.75 -5.51 -2.75
C ALA A 844 112.51 -4.71 -2.30
N SER A 845 111.75 -5.29 -1.37
CA SER A 845 110.45 -4.78 -0.89
C SER A 845 110.56 -3.78 0.27
N VAL A 846 111.72 -3.68 0.92
CA VAL A 846 111.92 -2.81 2.09
C VAL A 846 112.10 -1.35 1.64
N ASP A 847 111.23 -0.45 2.09
CA ASP A 847 111.36 1.00 1.87
C ASP A 847 112.41 1.61 2.81
N LEU A 848 113.60 1.94 2.27
CA LEU A 848 114.71 2.45 3.06
C LEU A 848 114.44 3.85 3.63
N ASP A 849 113.64 4.68 2.95
CA ASP A 849 113.23 5.98 3.48
C ASP A 849 112.22 5.81 4.63
N GLY A 850 111.34 4.81 4.52
CA GLY A 850 110.43 4.39 5.58
C GLY A 850 111.16 3.85 6.81
N VAL A 851 112.17 3.00 6.62
CA VAL A 851 113.06 2.51 7.69
C VAL A 851 113.77 3.68 8.37
N ARG A 852 114.34 4.62 7.59
CA ARG A 852 115.03 5.81 8.11
C ARG A 852 114.10 6.69 8.96
N ARG A 853 112.88 6.96 8.48
CA ARG A 853 111.88 7.71 9.25
C ARG A 853 111.45 6.98 10.51
N GLY A 854 111.21 5.66 10.43
CA GLY A 854 110.83 4.85 11.57
C GLY A 854 111.91 4.81 12.65
N LEU A 855 113.18 4.62 12.27
CA LEU A 855 114.32 4.69 13.19
C LEU A 855 114.41 6.07 13.86
N GLN A 856 114.29 7.15 13.08
CA GLN A 856 114.38 8.51 13.61
C GLN A 856 113.20 8.81 14.55
N GLN A 857 111.98 8.43 14.18
CA GLN A 857 110.79 8.64 15.01
C GLN A 857 110.87 7.86 16.31
N THR A 858 111.23 6.56 16.27
CA THR A 858 111.41 5.76 17.49
C THR A 858 112.53 6.33 18.36
N HIS A 859 113.64 6.77 17.75
CA HIS A 859 114.75 7.38 18.48
C HIS A 859 114.33 8.67 19.19
N ASP A 860 113.62 9.55 18.49
CA ASP A 860 113.13 10.82 19.04
C ASP A 860 112.09 10.55 20.14
N SER A 861 111.13 9.65 19.93
CA SER A 861 110.15 9.26 20.96
C SER A 861 110.82 8.65 22.20
N LEU A 862 111.83 7.78 22.05
CA LEU A 862 112.56 7.24 23.20
C LEU A 862 113.42 8.32 23.89
N LYS A 863 114.00 9.26 23.14
CA LYS A 863 114.74 10.39 23.71
C LYS A 863 113.85 11.33 24.51
N ASP A 864 112.64 11.59 24.02
CA ASP A 864 111.66 12.43 24.73
C ASP A 864 111.22 11.79 26.06
N LEU A 865 111.33 10.46 26.20
CA LEU A 865 111.06 9.74 27.45
C LEU A 865 112.19 9.83 28.48
N LEU A 866 113.45 10.05 28.06
CA LEU A 866 114.60 10.16 28.98
C LEU A 866 114.40 11.20 30.11
N PRO A 867 113.98 12.45 29.85
CA PRO A 867 113.77 13.41 30.94
C PRO A 867 112.64 13.01 31.90
N LEU A 868 111.66 12.20 31.45
CA LEU A 868 110.50 11.79 32.23
C LEU A 868 110.81 10.69 33.25
N PHE A 869 111.85 9.89 33.00
CA PHE A 869 112.29 8.81 33.90
C PHE A 869 113.53 9.17 34.74
N ARG A 870 113.91 10.45 34.84
CA ARG A 870 115.14 10.91 35.54
C ARG A 870 115.34 10.27 36.93
N ASP A 871 114.25 10.11 37.68
CA ASP A 871 114.28 9.60 39.06
C ASP A 871 114.10 8.07 39.14
N GLN A 872 114.02 7.37 38.01
CA GLN A 872 113.85 5.91 37.90
C GLN A 872 114.97 5.28 37.06
N PRO A 873 116.14 4.98 37.67
CA PRO A 873 117.32 4.52 36.94
C PRO A 873 117.11 3.19 36.21
N GLN A 874 116.24 2.31 36.73
CA GLN A 874 115.93 1.04 36.07
C GLN A 874 115.15 1.24 34.76
N LEU A 875 114.22 2.20 34.70
CA LEU A 875 113.47 2.49 33.48
C LEU A 875 114.27 3.35 32.51
N LEU A 876 115.14 4.23 33.00
CA LEU A 876 116.16 4.87 32.16
C LEU A 876 117.03 3.84 31.48
N ALA A 877 117.50 2.82 32.19
CA ALA A 877 118.29 1.74 31.58
C ALA A 877 117.52 0.99 30.48
N VAL A 878 116.19 0.84 30.61
CA VAL A 878 115.34 0.26 29.57
C VAL A 878 115.20 1.19 28.36
N VAL A 879 114.97 2.49 28.59
CA VAL A 879 114.88 3.50 27.51
C VAL A 879 116.23 3.60 26.78
N GLU A 880 117.33 3.71 27.52
CA GLU A 880 118.70 3.72 26.99
C GLU A 880 119.03 2.43 26.26
N HIS A 881 118.58 1.27 26.76
CA HIS A 881 118.72 0.01 26.05
C HIS A 881 118.00 0.07 24.69
N PHE A 882 116.74 0.50 24.62
CA PHE A 882 116.05 0.60 23.33
C PHE A 882 116.64 1.67 22.43
N ILE A 883 117.16 2.79 22.97
CA ILE A 883 117.93 3.77 22.18
C ILE A 883 119.17 3.11 21.60
N GLN A 884 119.93 2.34 22.39
CA GLN A 884 121.10 1.60 21.93
C GLN A 884 120.73 0.54 20.90
N VAL A 885 119.60 -0.16 21.06
CA VAL A 885 119.11 -1.14 20.06
C VAL A 885 118.78 -0.44 18.74
N VAL A 886 118.04 0.68 18.79
CA VAL A 886 117.71 1.50 17.61
C VAL A 886 118.99 2.05 16.95
N GLU A 887 119.95 2.55 17.73
CA GLU A 887 121.24 3.06 17.23
C GLU A 887 122.13 1.94 16.68
N ALA A 888 122.11 0.76 17.29
CA ALA A 888 122.86 -0.41 16.83
C ALA A 888 122.34 -0.93 15.48
N PHE A 889 121.07 -0.68 15.15
CA PHE A 889 120.52 -0.97 13.83
C PHE A 889 120.97 0.04 12.77
N ARG A 890 121.31 1.29 13.13
CA ARG A 890 121.63 2.38 12.18
C ARG A 890 122.72 2.02 11.14
N PRO A 891 123.85 1.37 11.48
CA PRO A 891 124.86 0.97 10.49
C PRO A 891 124.37 -0.07 9.48
N ASN A 892 123.31 -0.81 9.81
CA ASN A 892 122.70 -1.76 8.88
C ASN A 892 122.02 -1.05 7.71
N LEU A 893 121.49 0.17 7.93
CA LEU A 893 120.88 0.98 6.89
C LEU A 893 121.88 1.32 5.78
N ASP A 894 123.12 1.68 6.15
CA ASP A 894 124.18 1.99 5.19
C ASP A 894 124.52 0.78 4.30
N ILE A 895 124.43 -0.44 4.86
CA ILE A 895 124.65 -1.69 4.12
C ILE A 895 123.46 -2.00 3.23
N MET A 896 122.23 -1.85 3.75
CA MET A 896 121.00 -2.05 2.99
C MET A 896 120.95 -1.14 1.76
N GLU A 897 121.37 0.13 1.90
CA GLU A 897 121.48 1.08 0.79
C GLU A 897 122.45 0.61 -0.29
N LEU A 898 123.63 0.13 0.10
CA LEU A 898 124.62 -0.39 -0.84
C LEU A 898 124.15 -1.67 -1.54
N LEU A 899 123.53 -2.59 -0.80
CA LEU A 899 123.02 -3.85 -1.35
C LEU A 899 121.77 -3.66 -2.22
N LYS A 900 121.02 -2.56 -2.05
CA LYS A 900 119.89 -2.20 -2.91
C LYS A 900 120.32 -1.46 -4.19
N CYS A 901 121.62 -1.33 -4.45
CA CYS A 901 122.11 -0.73 -5.69
C CYS A 901 121.60 -1.52 -6.92
N PRO A 902 120.87 -0.88 -7.85
CA PRO A 902 120.21 -1.57 -8.98
C PRO A 902 121.20 -2.14 -10.01
N TYR A 903 122.47 -1.73 -9.96
CA TYR A 903 123.52 -2.18 -10.90
C TYR A 903 124.21 -3.48 -10.48
N LEU A 904 123.81 -4.07 -9.34
CA LEU A 904 124.34 -5.35 -8.88
C LEU A 904 123.73 -6.51 -9.67
N GLU A 905 124.45 -6.96 -10.71
CA GLU A 905 124.13 -8.16 -11.48
C GLU A 905 124.64 -9.46 -10.82
N ALA A 906 124.25 -10.63 -11.34
CA ALA A 906 124.62 -11.94 -10.80
C ALA A 906 126.14 -12.14 -10.62
N ILE A 907 126.96 -11.50 -11.46
CA ILE A 907 128.42 -11.49 -11.34
C ILE A 907 128.91 -10.74 -10.09
N HIS A 908 128.29 -9.61 -9.75
CA HIS A 908 128.63 -8.79 -8.59
C HIS A 908 128.19 -9.46 -7.29
N TRP A 909 126.99 -10.07 -7.28
CA TRP A 909 126.53 -10.92 -6.18
C TRP A 909 127.43 -12.14 -5.96
N GLY A 910 127.89 -12.78 -7.05
CA GLY A 910 128.88 -13.85 -6.99
C GLY A 910 130.25 -13.39 -6.47
N GLN A 911 130.67 -12.18 -6.82
CA GLN A 911 131.93 -11.59 -6.32
C GLN A 911 131.83 -11.27 -4.82
N LEU A 912 130.74 -10.66 -4.38
CA LEU A 912 130.45 -10.44 -2.96
C LEU A 912 130.43 -11.74 -2.17
N ALA A 913 129.74 -12.76 -2.70
CA ALA A 913 129.70 -14.08 -2.06
C ALA A 913 131.09 -14.71 -1.93
N LYS A 914 131.96 -14.55 -2.94
CA LYS A 914 133.32 -15.11 -2.93
C LYS A 914 134.27 -14.36 -1.98
N GLU A 915 134.24 -13.03 -1.98
CA GLU A 915 135.16 -12.21 -1.17
C GLU A 915 134.80 -12.23 0.33
N ILE A 916 133.52 -12.40 0.65
CA ILE A 916 133.03 -12.49 2.03
C ILE A 916 133.06 -13.95 2.54
N GLY A 917 133.22 -14.95 1.66
CA GLY A 917 133.30 -16.37 2.04
C GLY A 917 131.94 -17.05 2.24
N VAL A 918 130.92 -16.57 1.54
CA VAL A 918 129.52 -16.99 1.67
C VAL A 918 129.18 -18.11 0.68
N LYS A 919 128.67 -19.24 1.20
CA LYS A 919 128.15 -20.36 0.39
C LYS A 919 126.65 -20.18 0.11
N GLY A 920 126.29 -19.73 -1.09
CA GLY A 920 124.90 -19.65 -1.56
C GLY A 920 124.69 -18.53 -2.59
N LYS A 921 123.60 -18.59 -3.35
CA LYS A 921 123.20 -17.47 -4.24
C LYS A 921 122.66 -16.33 -3.38
N LEU A 922 123.24 -15.15 -3.52
CA LEU A 922 122.74 -13.90 -2.94
C LEU A 922 122.00 -13.14 -4.04
N SER A 923 120.88 -12.49 -3.69
CA SER A 923 120.16 -11.56 -4.56
C SER A 923 119.43 -10.52 -3.71
N VAL A 924 118.89 -9.48 -4.34
CA VAL A 924 118.08 -8.46 -3.67
C VAL A 924 116.74 -9.03 -3.14
N ASP A 925 116.35 -10.24 -3.58
CA ASP A 925 115.07 -10.87 -3.23
C ASP A 925 115.11 -11.70 -1.92
N VAL A 926 116.25 -11.77 -1.24
CA VAL A 926 116.35 -12.40 0.08
C VAL A 926 116.18 -11.36 1.19
N GLY A 927 115.74 -11.81 2.38
CA GLY A 927 115.62 -10.96 3.56
C GLY A 927 116.97 -10.40 4.02
N PHE A 928 116.93 -9.29 4.76
CA PHE A 928 118.16 -8.68 5.28
C PHE A 928 118.80 -9.52 6.41
N ASP A 929 118.01 -10.37 7.09
CA ASP A 929 118.47 -11.42 8.01
C ASP A 929 119.58 -12.30 7.42
N VAL A 930 119.43 -12.75 6.17
CA VAL A 930 120.41 -13.59 5.48
C VAL A 930 121.74 -12.87 5.33
N PHE A 931 121.74 -11.55 5.14
CA PHE A 931 122.96 -10.75 5.05
C PHE A 931 123.60 -10.50 6.42
N LEU A 932 122.79 -10.32 7.47
CA LEU A 932 123.26 -10.16 8.85
C LEU A 932 123.94 -11.43 9.38
N GLU A 933 123.32 -12.62 9.20
CA GLU A 933 123.89 -13.90 9.62
C GLU A 933 125.25 -14.21 8.99
N ARG A 934 125.46 -13.67 7.78
CA ARG A 934 126.66 -13.90 6.96
C ARG A 934 127.74 -12.83 7.16
N GLY A 935 127.57 -11.95 8.15
CA GLY A 935 128.60 -10.99 8.55
C GLY A 935 128.84 -9.85 7.57
N PHE A 936 127.86 -9.49 6.72
CA PHE A 936 128.00 -8.38 5.76
C PHE A 936 128.36 -7.04 6.43
N ARG A 937 128.03 -6.90 7.71
CA ARG A 937 128.36 -5.73 8.54
C ARG A 937 129.86 -5.51 8.72
N ASP A 938 130.63 -6.57 8.86
CA ASP A 938 132.08 -6.49 9.07
C ASP A 938 132.86 -6.29 7.77
N HIS A 939 132.16 -6.39 6.63
CA HIS A 939 132.74 -6.30 5.29
C HIS A 939 132.21 -5.10 4.47
N LEU A 940 131.74 -4.04 5.14
CA LEU A 940 131.19 -2.83 4.52
C LEU A 940 132.07 -2.25 3.40
N GLU A 941 133.40 -2.18 3.60
CA GLU A 941 134.34 -1.67 2.60
C GLU A 941 134.46 -2.58 1.37
N THR A 942 134.30 -3.89 1.56
CA THR A 942 134.22 -4.85 0.45
C THR A 942 132.92 -4.68 -0.33
N VAL A 943 131.80 -4.50 0.37
CA VAL A 943 130.50 -4.21 -0.25
C VAL A 943 130.58 -2.91 -1.06
N ARG A 944 131.09 -1.82 -0.48
CA ARG A 944 131.32 -0.55 -1.19
C ARG A 944 132.19 -0.74 -2.43
N ARG A 945 133.33 -1.44 -2.33
CA ARG A 945 134.20 -1.67 -3.49
C ARG A 945 133.51 -2.39 -4.64
N VAL A 946 132.74 -3.44 -4.36
CA VAL A 946 132.04 -4.18 -5.42
C VAL A 946 130.89 -3.35 -6.00
N VAL A 947 130.16 -2.60 -5.18
CA VAL A 947 129.11 -1.67 -5.64
C VAL A 947 129.70 -0.56 -6.52
N VAL A 948 130.78 0.10 -6.08
CA VAL A 948 131.48 1.13 -6.87
C VAL A 948 132.04 0.53 -8.17
N LYS A 949 132.55 -0.70 -8.13
CA LYS A 949 133.01 -1.40 -9.35
C LYS A 949 131.83 -1.73 -10.28
N ALA A 950 130.68 -2.12 -9.75
CA ALA A 950 129.46 -2.36 -10.52
C ALA A 950 128.96 -1.06 -11.17
N GLU A 951 128.99 0.07 -10.45
CA GLU A 951 128.70 1.40 -10.96
C GLU A 951 129.69 1.84 -12.03
N GLN A 952 130.99 1.64 -11.82
CA GLN A 952 132.04 1.95 -12.82
C GLN A 952 131.94 1.08 -14.07
N LEU A 953 131.69 -0.23 -13.93
CA LEU A 953 131.47 -1.14 -15.05
C LEU A 953 130.23 -0.73 -15.84
N ARG A 954 129.18 -0.28 -15.15
CA ARG A 954 127.99 0.25 -15.81
C ARG A 954 128.28 1.55 -16.56
N LEU A 955 128.99 2.48 -15.94
CA LEU A 955 129.43 3.73 -16.56
C LEU A 955 130.36 3.46 -17.78
N GLU A 956 131.24 2.47 -17.71
CA GLU A 956 132.08 2.05 -18.85
C GLU A 956 131.26 1.38 -19.97
N GLN A 957 130.26 0.55 -19.63
CA GLN A 957 129.33 -0.03 -20.61
C GLN A 957 128.48 1.05 -21.29
N GLU A 958 128.00 2.04 -20.53
CA GLU A 958 127.25 3.18 -21.04
C GLU A 958 128.13 4.12 -21.89
N ALA A 959 129.41 4.30 -21.52
CA ALA A 959 130.37 5.04 -22.32
C ALA A 959 130.72 4.33 -23.64
N ARG A 960 130.85 2.99 -23.65
CA ARG A 960 131.04 2.20 -24.87
C ARG A 960 129.80 2.24 -25.77
N TRP A 961 128.60 2.15 -25.19
CA TRP A 961 127.36 2.33 -25.93
C TRP A 961 127.27 3.76 -26.53
N ALA A 962 127.63 4.79 -25.76
CA ALA A 962 127.61 6.17 -26.23
C ALA A 962 128.63 6.43 -27.36
N GLU A 963 129.79 5.76 -27.34
CA GLU A 963 130.79 5.82 -28.42
C GLU A 963 130.32 5.10 -29.69
N GLU A 964 129.70 3.91 -29.57
CA GLU A 964 129.06 3.20 -30.69
C GLU A 964 127.90 3.99 -31.31
N GLU A 965 127.10 4.67 -30.49
CA GLU A 965 126.00 5.51 -30.95
C GLU A 965 126.50 6.80 -31.61
N ARG A 966 127.63 7.37 -31.16
CA ARG A 966 128.31 8.49 -31.86
C ARG A 966 128.84 8.07 -33.23
N ILE A 967 129.41 6.87 -33.37
CA ILE A 967 129.86 6.32 -34.66
C ILE A 967 128.67 6.13 -35.62
N ARG A 968 127.53 5.62 -35.15
CA ARG A 968 126.28 5.54 -35.92
C ARG A 968 125.80 6.90 -36.42
N GLN A 969 125.81 7.92 -35.56
CA GLN A 969 125.35 9.26 -35.92
C GLN A 969 126.26 9.93 -36.96
N ILE A 970 127.57 9.66 -36.93
CA ILE A 970 128.53 10.13 -37.94
C ILE A 970 128.30 9.43 -39.29
N GLU A 971 128.04 8.12 -39.32
CA GLU A 971 127.71 7.41 -40.56
C GLU A 971 126.39 7.88 -41.19
N GLU A 972 125.37 8.19 -40.39
CA GLU A 972 124.12 8.75 -40.88
C GLU A 972 124.27 10.18 -41.42
N ALA A 973 125.09 11.02 -40.77
CA ALA A 973 125.41 12.35 -41.25
C ALA A 973 126.17 12.30 -42.59
N TYR A 974 127.07 11.33 -42.76
CA TYR A 974 127.79 11.12 -44.03
C TYR A 974 126.86 10.64 -45.16
N ARG A 975 125.83 9.82 -44.85
CA ARG A 975 124.79 9.43 -45.82
C ARG A 975 123.89 10.61 -46.21
N ARG A 976 123.49 11.47 -45.27
CA ARG A 976 122.67 12.68 -45.54
C ARG A 976 123.41 13.71 -46.39
N ALA A 977 124.68 14.00 -46.09
CA ALA A 977 125.50 14.91 -46.90
C ALA A 977 125.75 14.40 -48.34
N ARG A 978 125.74 13.07 -48.56
CA ARG A 978 125.86 12.46 -49.88
C ARG A 978 124.55 12.49 -50.68
N ALA A 979 123.39 12.49 -50.00
CA ALA A 979 122.09 12.70 -50.61
C ALA A 979 121.90 14.16 -51.06
N GLU A 980 122.29 15.15 -50.23
CA GLU A 980 122.28 16.58 -50.60
C GLU A 980 123.20 16.89 -51.79
N ARG A 981 124.39 16.28 -51.86
CA ARG A 981 125.30 16.45 -53.02
C ARG A 981 124.78 15.80 -54.31
N ARG A 982 123.85 14.83 -54.23
CA ARG A 982 123.17 14.26 -55.41
C ARG A 982 122.02 15.14 -55.88
N GLN A 983 121.27 15.76 -54.95
CA GLN A 983 120.25 16.76 -55.29
C GLN A 983 120.85 18.00 -55.99
N ASN A 984 122.02 18.49 -55.55
CA ASN A 984 122.70 19.63 -56.19
C ASN A 984 123.44 19.32 -57.52
N ARG A 985 123.26 18.13 -58.12
CA ARG A 985 123.86 17.76 -59.43
C ARG A 985 122.85 17.34 -60.50
N THR A 986 121.55 17.35 -60.21
CA THR A 986 120.49 16.95 -61.16
C THR A 986 119.47 18.06 -61.45
N GLU A 987 119.69 19.29 -60.99
CA GLU A 987 118.93 20.51 -61.40
C GLU A 987 119.85 21.67 -61.88
N ILE A 988 121.07 21.32 -62.33
CA ILE A 988 121.73 21.95 -63.50
C ILE A 988 121.56 20.93 -64.62
#